data_AF-A0A3P8VRN6-F1
#
_entry.id   AF-A0A3P8VRN6-F1
#
_cell.length_a   1.000
_cell.length_b   1.000
_cell.length_c   1.000
_cell.angle_alpha   90.00
_cell.angle_beta   90.00
_cell.angle_gamma   90.00
#
_symmetry.space_group_name_H-M   'P 1'
#
loop_
_entity.id
_entity.type
_entity.pdbx_description
1 polymer ?
#
loop_
_entity_poly.entity_id
_entity_poly.type
_entity_poly.pdbx_seq_one_letter_code
_entity_poly.pdbx_strand_id
1 'polypeptide(L)'
;MGLIAILFFTLILRVNSNNHTCRMIGQSGFMEFSKEGDLILAGIFSISSTRKLKDNGYQSIFDFILFVSAKISRCNCCYCRMNDRELKFARIVMFAVEEINRDPQILPGVTLGYRLYNGCGSENLIRAAVEAVNSDEFKDCTGQIQALLGHSSSGVSKDINLILSSLSIPQVSYLSTCACLSNKKLFPTFFRTVPSDSFQIKALVQLMKHFDWRWVGIIYTVGSYSEEGTAQFVQAAKKEGICVEYHLPYSKTSRVKLRRVVKMLRVSTSKVVLLFVSLSYTKSFLSDVKKYNITGKQWIGSESWITQPDLASETTKHILQGAIGFALPRAPIPGLAEFLFSLKPLDFPDSTILKKIWERFFDCSFTPSNVTTMCTGREDLHTVSSDYTDVMYFRPENNVYMAVYVAAHALHSVLQCNNSSNPTTGKPCVTKTQVLEHFKYVNFTTPNGIKVFFDESGDSATRYDMVNWQIQEDGSVEIVTIGQYDNLFPDGEKFKLKDDVKFVWGGNSPEVPRSLCKEPCPPGTRKAINKRKPLCCFDCFECPEGTISNQSDSLECLICPPEFWPSKKKDKCLPKPTEYLSYKDIMGALLTAFGCVGIFLSLLVSIIFLTHKETPIVKANNSELSFLLLFSLKLCFLCSLTFIGRPSDWSCMLRHTAFGITFVLCISCVLGKTIVVLMAFRATLPGSNVMKWFGPVQQKLSVLSFTLVQVLICILWLTTNPPFPKMNIMYYKDRIILECALGSAAGFWAVLGYVGVLALLCFILAFLARNLPDTFNEAKLITFSMLIFCSVWIAFIPAYVSSPGKFTVAVEIFAILASSFGMLTCIFAPKCYIIIFRPEQNTKKMLLGKIPTRTL
;
A
#
# COMPACT_ATOMS: atom_id res chain seq x y z
N MET A 1 24.72 39.87 -63.23
CA MET A 1 24.56 39.43 -61.83
C MET A 1 25.25 40.39 -60.83
N GLY A 2 26.45 40.92 -61.10
CA GLY A 2 27.13 41.86 -60.18
C GLY A 2 26.53 43.27 -60.05
N LEU A 3 26.01 43.85 -61.14
CA LEU A 3 25.47 45.23 -61.11
C LEU A 3 24.16 45.36 -60.31
N ILE A 4 23.32 44.32 -60.31
CA ILE A 4 22.05 44.30 -59.58
C ILE A 4 22.29 44.15 -58.08
N ALA A 5 23.31 43.39 -57.67
CA ALA A 5 23.69 43.25 -56.26
C ALA A 5 24.25 44.56 -55.67
N ILE A 6 25.00 45.34 -56.46
CA ILE A 6 25.55 46.64 -56.04
C ILE A 6 24.44 47.71 -55.97
N LEU A 7 23.48 47.69 -56.90
CA LEU A 7 22.30 48.56 -56.83
C LEU A 7 21.40 48.23 -55.62
N PHE A 8 21.27 46.94 -55.27
CA PHE A 8 20.51 46.52 -54.09
C PHE A 8 21.22 46.94 -52.78
N PHE A 9 22.55 46.79 -52.71
CA PHE A 9 23.32 47.20 -51.54
C PHE A 9 23.42 48.73 -51.37
N THR A 10 23.47 49.49 -52.47
CA THR A 10 23.47 50.96 -52.41
C THR A 10 22.09 51.53 -52.08
N LEU A 11 20.99 50.85 -52.44
CA LEU A 11 19.64 51.21 -51.99
C LEU A 11 19.43 50.92 -50.49
N ILE A 12 19.99 49.85 -49.95
CA ILE A 12 19.90 49.52 -48.52
C ILE A 12 20.78 50.46 -47.66
N LEU A 13 21.94 50.89 -48.16
CA LEU A 13 22.85 51.79 -47.42
C LEU A 13 22.46 53.28 -47.48
N ARG A 14 21.47 53.69 -48.30
CA ARG A 14 21.03 55.09 -48.42
C ARG A 14 19.72 55.43 -47.72
N VAL A 15 19.08 54.49 -47.03
CA VAL A 15 17.95 54.79 -46.14
C VAL A 15 18.51 55.14 -44.76
N ASN A 16 19.16 56.31 -44.68
CA ASN A 16 19.37 56.95 -43.39
C ASN A 16 18.05 57.65 -43.04
N SER A 17 17.12 56.88 -42.47
CA SER A 17 15.83 57.38 -42.00
C SER A 17 16.02 58.14 -40.68
N ASN A 18 16.64 59.32 -40.75
CA ASN A 18 16.75 60.24 -39.62
C ASN A 18 15.45 61.03 -39.34
N ASN A 19 14.29 60.48 -39.70
CA ASN A 19 12.97 61.01 -39.32
C ASN A 19 11.93 59.89 -39.45
N HIS A 20 11.91 58.96 -38.49
CA HIS A 20 10.78 58.05 -38.34
C HIS A 20 9.58 58.84 -37.80
N THR A 21 8.73 59.31 -38.71
CA THR A 21 7.42 59.86 -38.34
C THR A 21 6.49 58.69 -38.05
N CYS A 22 6.38 58.31 -36.77
CA CYS A 22 5.38 57.35 -36.32
C CYS A 22 3.99 58.00 -36.39
N ARG A 23 3.07 57.40 -37.14
CA ARG A 23 1.66 57.81 -37.17
C ARG A 23 0.84 56.83 -36.35
N MET A 24 0.23 57.32 -35.27
CA MET A 24 -0.70 56.53 -34.47
C MET A 24 -1.88 56.06 -35.35
N ILE A 25 -2.09 54.75 -35.44
CA ILE A 25 -3.12 54.13 -36.31
C ILE A 25 -4.52 54.22 -35.65
N GLY A 26 -4.61 54.67 -34.40
CA GLY A 26 -5.83 55.01 -33.67
C GLY A 26 -5.67 54.76 -32.17
N GLN A 27 -6.38 55.53 -31.33
CA GLN A 27 -6.52 55.23 -29.89
C GLN A 27 -7.69 54.28 -29.69
N SER A 28 -7.46 53.15 -29.03
CA SER A 28 -8.52 52.20 -28.69
C SER A 28 -9.33 52.63 -27.47
N GLY A 29 -8.82 53.59 -26.70
CA GLY A 29 -9.51 54.14 -25.54
C GLY A 29 -9.62 53.10 -24.43
N PHE A 30 -8.65 52.18 -24.29
CA PHE A 30 -8.64 51.23 -23.16
C PHE A 30 -8.12 51.86 -21.87
N MET A 31 -7.41 53.00 -21.95
CA MET A 31 -6.94 53.73 -20.78
C MET A 31 -8.13 54.20 -19.93
N GLU A 32 -8.08 53.88 -18.63
CA GLU A 32 -9.14 54.17 -17.67
C GLU A 32 -8.68 55.16 -16.60
N PHE A 33 -7.44 55.01 -16.11
CA PHE A 33 -6.85 55.93 -15.13
C PHE A 33 -5.45 56.33 -15.58
N SER A 34 -5.10 57.60 -15.41
CA SER A 34 -3.74 58.08 -15.67
C SER A 34 -3.32 59.13 -14.64
N LYS A 35 -2.01 59.22 -14.43
CA LYS A 35 -1.34 60.29 -13.68
C LYS A 35 0.04 60.48 -14.26
N GLU A 36 0.35 61.71 -14.66
CA GLU A 36 1.66 62.04 -15.20
C GLU A 36 2.75 61.98 -14.13
N GLY A 37 3.98 61.71 -14.57
CA GLY A 37 5.19 61.66 -13.77
C GLY A 37 6.41 61.49 -14.67
N ASP A 38 7.59 61.70 -14.12
CA ASP A 38 8.87 61.58 -14.86
C ASP A 38 9.10 60.15 -15.40
N LEU A 39 8.61 59.14 -14.66
CA LEU A 39 8.65 57.74 -15.04
C LEU A 39 7.23 57.16 -15.04
N ILE A 40 6.82 56.52 -16.13
CA ILE A 40 5.46 55.97 -16.27
C ILE A 40 5.44 54.44 -16.11
N LEU A 41 4.58 53.94 -15.22
CA LEU A 41 4.21 52.52 -15.15
C LEU A 41 2.91 52.26 -15.92
N ALA A 42 2.86 51.19 -16.71
CA ALA A 42 1.60 50.71 -17.26
C ALA A 42 0.95 49.67 -16.35
N GLY A 43 -0.38 49.57 -16.35
CA GLY A 43 -1.10 48.47 -15.71
C GLY A 43 -2.23 47.96 -16.59
N ILE A 44 -2.38 46.65 -16.72
CA ILE A 44 -3.47 46.03 -17.50
C ILE A 44 -4.40 45.28 -16.54
N PHE A 45 -5.68 45.64 -16.54
CA PHE A 45 -6.71 45.10 -15.64
C PHE A 45 -7.96 44.66 -16.40
N SER A 46 -8.69 43.69 -15.84
CA SER A 46 -9.96 43.23 -16.42
C SER A 46 -11.17 43.74 -15.65
N ILE A 47 -11.33 45.08 -15.57
CA ILE A 47 -12.38 45.76 -14.78
C ILE A 47 -13.75 45.58 -15.44
N SER A 48 -13.91 46.02 -16.70
CA SER A 48 -15.07 45.81 -17.59
C SER A 48 -14.98 46.78 -18.77
N SER A 49 -15.01 46.33 -20.03
CA SER A 49 -15.34 47.20 -21.17
C SER A 49 -15.52 46.43 -22.47
N THR A 50 -16.56 46.77 -23.23
CA THR A 50 -16.68 46.49 -24.68
C THR A 50 -16.55 47.80 -25.46
N ARG A 51 -15.47 48.57 -25.25
CA ARG A 51 -15.18 49.74 -26.09
C ARG A 51 -14.86 49.24 -27.50
N LYS A 52 -15.68 49.63 -28.48
CA LYS A 52 -15.34 49.52 -29.91
C LYS A 52 -14.34 50.62 -30.24
N LEU A 53 -13.38 50.35 -31.12
CA LEU A 53 -12.47 51.36 -31.68
C LEU A 53 -13.25 52.61 -32.09
N LYS A 54 -12.76 53.81 -31.73
CA LYS A 54 -13.19 55.03 -32.40
C LYS A 54 -12.74 54.92 -33.86
N ASP A 55 -13.70 54.84 -34.76
CA ASP A 55 -13.45 54.73 -36.20
C ASP A 55 -12.83 56.05 -36.69
N ASN A 56 -11.56 56.01 -37.07
CA ASN A 56 -10.80 57.15 -37.59
C ASN A 56 -10.68 57.09 -39.14
N GLY A 57 -11.56 56.37 -39.84
CA GLY A 57 -11.69 56.45 -41.30
C GLY A 57 -10.67 55.66 -42.12
N TYR A 58 -9.86 54.79 -41.51
CA TYR A 58 -8.87 53.94 -42.19
C TYR A 58 -9.30 52.45 -42.27
N GLN A 59 -10.61 52.18 -42.27
CA GLN A 59 -11.16 50.82 -42.30
C GLN A 59 -10.98 50.09 -43.65
N SER A 60 -10.69 50.80 -44.76
CA SER A 60 -10.78 50.21 -46.11
C SER A 60 -9.67 49.20 -46.49
N ILE A 61 -8.53 49.19 -45.78
CA ILE A 61 -7.41 48.27 -46.09
C ILE A 61 -7.45 47.01 -45.22
N PHE A 62 -7.96 47.11 -43.99
CA PHE A 62 -8.07 45.96 -43.07
C PHE A 62 -9.28 45.06 -43.36
N ASP A 63 -10.36 45.61 -43.94
CA ASP A 63 -11.53 44.81 -44.31
C ASP A 63 -11.24 43.77 -45.40
N PHE A 64 -10.25 44.00 -46.29
CA PHE A 64 -9.89 43.02 -47.32
C PHE A 64 -9.19 41.77 -46.74
N ILE A 65 -8.42 41.92 -45.66
CA ILE A 65 -7.76 40.79 -44.97
C ILE A 65 -8.73 40.09 -44.01
N LEU A 66 -9.64 40.84 -43.37
CA LEU A 66 -10.68 40.29 -42.49
C LEU A 66 -11.77 39.52 -43.25
N PHE A 67 -12.02 39.83 -44.53
CA PHE A 67 -13.04 39.13 -45.32
C PHE A 67 -12.76 37.63 -45.50
N VAL A 68 -11.50 37.20 -45.44
CA VAL A 68 -11.11 35.78 -45.55
C VAL A 68 -11.26 35.02 -44.23
N SER A 69 -11.33 35.73 -43.08
CA SER A 69 -11.54 35.12 -41.74
C SER A 69 -12.93 35.35 -41.14
N ALA A 70 -13.83 36.05 -41.84
CA ALA A 70 -15.16 36.45 -41.36
C ALA A 70 -16.21 35.32 -41.26
N LYS A 71 -15.80 34.05 -41.13
CA LYS A 71 -16.67 32.93 -40.77
C LYS A 71 -16.49 32.42 -39.33
N ILE A 72 -15.58 33.01 -38.55
CA ILE A 72 -15.41 32.68 -37.14
C ILE A 72 -16.09 33.77 -36.29
N SER A 73 -17.32 33.46 -35.88
CA SER A 73 -18.07 34.08 -34.77
C SER A 73 -18.41 35.58 -34.87
N ARG A 74 -19.51 35.87 -35.56
CA ARG A 74 -20.50 36.83 -35.03
C ARG A 74 -21.08 36.28 -33.73
N CYS A 75 -20.30 36.31 -32.65
CA CYS A 75 -20.85 36.24 -31.30
C CYS A 75 -21.22 37.67 -30.92
N ASN A 76 -22.51 38.01 -30.96
CA ASN A 76 -23.02 39.16 -30.24
C ASN A 76 -22.46 39.10 -28.80
N CYS A 77 -21.82 40.19 -28.38
CA CYS A 77 -21.08 40.37 -27.14
C CYS A 77 -21.76 39.68 -25.94
N CYS A 78 -21.20 38.56 -25.48
CA CYS A 78 -21.64 37.90 -24.25
C CYS A 78 -21.07 38.67 -23.03
N TYR A 79 -21.92 39.52 -22.42
CA TYR A 79 -21.86 40.07 -21.06
C TYR A 79 -20.48 40.09 -20.36
N CYS A 80 -19.69 41.14 -20.63
CA CYS A 80 -18.56 41.51 -19.77
C CYS A 80 -19.07 42.02 -18.42
N ARG A 81 -19.14 41.13 -17.43
CA ARG A 81 -19.53 41.48 -16.06
C ARG A 81 -18.42 42.31 -15.40
N MET A 82 -18.81 43.30 -14.61
CA MET A 82 -17.86 44.10 -13.81
C MET A 82 -17.11 43.23 -12.80
N ASN A 83 -15.83 43.53 -12.66
CA ASN A 83 -14.91 42.84 -11.77
C ASN A 83 -14.32 43.82 -10.74
N ASP A 84 -14.98 43.86 -9.59
CA ASP A 84 -14.75 44.79 -8.49
C ASP A 84 -13.34 44.60 -7.91
N ARG A 85 -12.87 43.35 -7.91
CA ARG A 85 -11.52 42.97 -7.49
C ARG A 85 -10.43 43.56 -8.40
N GLU A 86 -10.64 43.58 -9.71
CA GLU A 86 -9.67 44.18 -10.65
C GLU A 86 -9.68 45.72 -10.54
N LEU A 87 -10.82 46.35 -10.25
CA LEU A 87 -10.87 47.77 -9.93
C LEU A 87 -10.07 48.08 -8.65
N LYS A 88 -10.20 47.24 -7.63
CA LYS A 88 -9.43 47.35 -6.39
C LYS A 88 -7.94 47.28 -6.66
N PHE A 89 -7.49 46.34 -7.51
CA PHE A 89 -6.09 46.24 -7.90
C PHE A 89 -5.59 47.50 -8.62
N ALA A 90 -6.37 48.07 -9.54
CA ALA A 90 -6.01 49.33 -10.18
C ALA A 90 -5.86 50.47 -9.15
N ARG A 91 -6.78 50.56 -8.18
CA ARG A 91 -6.71 51.55 -7.09
C ARG A 91 -5.52 51.33 -6.15
N ILE A 92 -5.12 50.08 -5.90
CA ILE A 92 -3.92 49.78 -5.11
C ILE A 92 -2.66 50.27 -5.82
N VAL A 93 -2.60 50.20 -7.15
CA VAL A 93 -1.47 50.80 -7.90
C VAL A 93 -1.42 52.30 -7.67
N MET A 94 -2.56 52.98 -7.72
CA MET A 94 -2.63 54.42 -7.46
C MET A 94 -2.16 54.76 -6.04
N PHE A 95 -2.64 54.00 -5.04
CA PHE A 95 -2.24 54.16 -3.64
C PHE A 95 -0.73 54.02 -3.46
N ALA A 96 -0.15 52.92 -3.96
CA ALA A 96 1.28 52.64 -3.79
C ALA A 96 2.15 53.69 -4.50
N VAL A 97 1.74 54.17 -5.68
CA VAL A 97 2.45 55.26 -6.38
C VAL A 97 2.41 56.56 -5.57
N GLU A 98 1.26 56.89 -4.97
CA GLU A 98 1.16 58.08 -4.10
C GLU A 98 2.00 57.96 -2.83
N GLU A 99 2.07 56.76 -2.25
CA GLU A 99 2.91 56.48 -1.09
C GLU A 99 4.39 56.62 -1.43
N ILE A 100 4.84 56.01 -2.54
CA ILE A 100 6.23 56.08 -3.03
C ILE A 100 6.63 57.53 -3.32
N ASN A 101 5.78 58.31 -3.99
CA ASN A 101 6.08 59.72 -4.30
C ASN A 101 6.16 60.62 -3.05
N ARG A 102 5.65 60.18 -1.89
CA ARG A 102 5.77 60.90 -0.61
C ARG A 102 6.99 60.47 0.20
N ASP A 103 7.61 59.34 -0.13
CA ASP A 103 8.74 58.79 0.60
C ASP A 103 10.07 59.38 0.06
N PRO A 104 10.82 60.17 0.87
CA PRO A 104 12.07 60.78 0.42
C PRO A 104 13.21 59.77 0.20
N GLN A 105 13.07 58.51 0.64
CA GLN A 105 14.11 57.50 0.53
C GLN A 105 14.13 56.77 -0.82
N ILE A 106 12.98 56.69 -1.49
CA ILE A 106 12.82 55.98 -2.76
C ILE A 106 12.51 56.97 -3.88
N LEU A 107 13.24 56.86 -5.00
CA LEU A 107 13.16 57.79 -6.14
C LEU A 107 13.26 59.30 -5.77
N PRO A 108 14.29 59.74 -5.01
CA PRO A 108 14.39 61.14 -4.62
C PRO A 108 14.53 62.06 -5.84
N GLY A 109 13.68 63.09 -5.91
CA GLY A 109 13.69 64.08 -7.00
C GLY A 109 13.10 63.58 -8.33
N VAL A 110 12.48 62.39 -8.35
CA VAL A 110 11.84 61.81 -9.53
C VAL A 110 10.43 61.35 -9.17
N THR A 111 9.45 61.75 -9.96
CA THR A 111 8.05 61.39 -9.75
C THR A 111 7.65 60.15 -10.56
N LEU A 112 6.94 59.23 -9.92
CA LEU A 112 6.38 58.05 -10.55
C LEU A 112 4.92 58.32 -10.96
N GLY A 113 4.62 58.17 -12.25
CA GLY A 113 3.29 58.24 -12.83
C GLY A 113 2.77 56.86 -13.26
N TYR A 114 1.53 56.82 -13.73
CA TYR A 114 0.91 55.58 -14.20
C TYR A 114 -0.07 55.79 -15.36
N ARG A 115 -0.25 54.74 -16.16
CA ARG A 115 -1.33 54.57 -17.16
C ARG A 115 -1.97 53.20 -16.98
N LEU A 116 -3.20 53.17 -16.47
CA LEU A 116 -3.94 51.95 -16.17
C LEU A 116 -5.01 51.72 -17.23
N TYR A 117 -4.90 50.58 -17.92
CA TYR A 117 -5.77 50.17 -19.00
C TYR A 117 -6.71 49.07 -18.55
N ASN A 118 -7.88 49.06 -19.19
CA ASN A 118 -8.95 48.14 -18.89
C ASN A 118 -9.44 47.45 -20.18
N GLY A 119 -9.63 46.13 -20.10
CA GLY A 119 -10.17 45.34 -21.20
C GLY A 119 -11.04 44.18 -20.74
N CYS A 120 -11.91 43.72 -21.63
CA CYS A 120 -12.66 42.48 -21.42
C CYS A 120 -12.30 41.44 -22.46
N GLY A 121 -11.98 40.23 -22.00
CA GLY A 121 -11.53 39.13 -22.84
C GLY A 121 -10.07 39.27 -23.25
N SER A 122 -9.43 38.14 -23.56
CA SER A 122 -7.99 38.09 -23.85
C SER A 122 -7.58 39.02 -24.98
N GLU A 123 -8.37 39.09 -26.06
CA GLU A 123 -8.06 39.93 -27.23
C GLU A 123 -7.96 41.43 -26.88
N ASN A 124 -8.94 41.98 -26.15
CA ASN A 124 -8.91 43.39 -25.77
C ASN A 124 -7.83 43.69 -24.74
N LEU A 125 -7.53 42.74 -23.83
CA LEU A 125 -6.45 42.89 -22.86
C LEU A 125 -5.06 42.92 -23.56
N ILE A 126 -4.87 42.09 -24.58
CA ILE A 126 -3.65 42.11 -25.41
C ILE A 126 -3.57 43.42 -26.17
N ARG A 127 -4.66 43.91 -26.77
CA ARG A 127 -4.70 45.21 -27.45
C ARG A 127 -4.39 46.37 -26.51
N ALA A 128 -4.93 46.34 -25.30
CA ALA A 128 -4.62 47.32 -24.25
C ALA A 128 -3.13 47.30 -23.89
N ALA A 129 -2.51 46.12 -23.81
CA ALA A 129 -1.06 46.01 -23.60
C ALA A 129 -0.25 46.58 -24.76
N VAL A 130 -0.70 46.40 -26.02
CA VAL A 130 -0.06 47.02 -27.19
C VAL A 130 -0.21 48.55 -27.13
N GLU A 131 -1.40 49.07 -26.80
CA GLU A 131 -1.65 50.50 -26.63
C GLU A 131 -0.76 51.10 -25.53
N ALA A 132 -0.57 50.36 -24.42
CA ALA A 132 0.25 50.80 -23.30
C ALA A 132 1.73 51.02 -23.63
N VAL A 133 2.25 50.35 -24.65
CA VAL A 133 3.66 50.44 -25.05
C VAL A 133 3.87 51.49 -26.16
N ASN A 134 2.80 52.01 -26.74
CA ASN A 134 2.87 53.05 -27.78
C ASN A 134 2.85 54.47 -27.16
N SER A 135 3.53 55.44 -27.78
CA SER A 135 3.50 56.85 -27.34
C SER A 135 2.24 57.60 -27.80
N ASP A 136 1.85 58.60 -27.01
CA ASP A 136 0.81 59.58 -27.39
C ASP A 136 1.35 60.74 -28.25
N GLU A 137 2.67 60.93 -28.32
CA GLU A 137 3.28 62.07 -29.03
C GLU A 137 3.77 61.74 -30.44
N PHE A 138 3.37 62.57 -31.40
CA PHE A 138 3.65 62.48 -32.84
C PHE A 138 5.12 62.62 -33.26
N LYS A 139 6.05 62.92 -32.33
CA LYS A 139 7.43 63.31 -32.66
C LYS A 139 8.49 62.29 -32.25
N ASP A 140 8.24 61.50 -31.22
CA ASP A 140 9.19 60.51 -30.71
C ASP A 140 8.47 59.18 -30.52
N CYS A 141 8.91 58.16 -31.25
CA CYS A 141 8.39 56.79 -31.14
C CYS A 141 8.78 56.11 -29.80
N THR A 142 9.31 56.87 -28.84
CA THR A 142 9.84 56.45 -27.54
C THR A 142 8.82 56.71 -26.43
N GLY A 143 7.64 56.10 -26.53
CA GLY A 143 6.70 55.98 -25.42
C GLY A 143 7.12 54.85 -24.50
N GLN A 144 8.24 54.99 -23.77
CA GLN A 144 8.74 53.89 -22.95
C GLN A 144 8.16 53.95 -21.54
N ILE A 145 7.04 53.25 -21.37
CA ILE A 145 6.68 52.73 -20.05
C ILE A 145 7.88 51.97 -19.48
N GLN A 146 8.15 52.14 -18.19
CA GLN A 146 9.31 51.53 -17.56
C GLN A 146 9.09 50.05 -17.22
N ALA A 147 7.84 49.71 -16.90
CA ALA A 147 7.40 48.36 -16.64
C ALA A 147 5.89 48.27 -16.88
N LEU A 148 5.42 47.04 -17.13
CA LEU A 148 4.00 46.72 -17.23
C LEU A 148 3.58 45.86 -16.03
N LEU A 149 2.59 46.32 -15.28
CA LEU A 149 1.98 45.61 -14.17
C LEU A 149 0.80 44.76 -14.66
N GLY A 150 0.73 43.52 -14.20
CA GLY A 150 -0.30 42.57 -14.60
C GLY A 150 0.14 41.64 -15.74
N HIS A 151 -0.75 40.84 -16.31
CA HIS A 151 -2.17 40.72 -15.97
C HIS A 151 -2.37 39.68 -14.84
N SER A 152 -3.58 39.56 -14.28
CA SER A 152 -3.90 38.56 -13.24
C SER A 152 -4.10 37.14 -13.78
N SER A 153 -4.50 36.99 -15.05
CA SER A 153 -4.66 35.70 -15.73
C SER A 153 -3.35 35.22 -16.36
N SER A 154 -2.90 34.02 -15.99
CA SER A 154 -1.69 33.38 -16.54
C SER A 154 -1.69 33.26 -18.06
N GLY A 155 -2.84 32.98 -18.69
CA GLY A 155 -2.93 32.89 -20.15
C GLY A 155 -2.74 34.24 -20.83
N VAL A 156 -3.38 35.29 -20.30
CA VAL A 156 -3.24 36.66 -20.83
C VAL A 156 -1.83 37.19 -20.60
N SER A 157 -1.24 36.94 -19.43
CA SER A 157 0.14 37.34 -19.13
C SER A 157 1.14 36.68 -20.06
N LYS A 158 0.94 35.40 -20.39
CA LYS A 158 1.74 34.69 -21.39
C LYS A 158 1.71 35.42 -22.74
N ASP A 159 0.52 35.75 -23.23
CA ASP A 159 0.36 36.40 -24.53
C ASP A 159 0.93 37.83 -24.55
N ILE A 160 0.71 38.61 -23.47
CA ILE A 160 1.31 39.94 -23.28
C ILE A 160 2.83 39.86 -23.23
N ASN A 161 3.41 38.89 -22.53
CA ASN A 161 4.85 38.80 -22.36
C ASN A 161 5.60 38.53 -23.67
N LEU A 162 4.97 37.82 -24.62
CA LEU A 162 5.55 37.61 -25.95
C LEU A 162 5.80 38.94 -26.68
N ILE A 163 4.95 39.94 -26.47
CA ILE A 163 5.10 41.28 -27.04
C ILE A 163 6.18 42.06 -26.29
N LEU A 164 6.11 42.06 -24.96
CA LEU A 164 7.03 42.83 -24.11
C LEU A 164 8.47 42.29 -24.16
N SER A 165 8.64 40.99 -24.39
CA SER A 165 9.96 40.36 -24.49
C SER A 165 10.79 40.93 -25.63
N SER A 166 10.18 41.17 -26.80
CA SER A 166 10.85 41.78 -27.95
C SER A 166 11.26 43.24 -27.69
N LEU A 167 10.59 43.91 -26.75
CA LEU A 167 10.81 45.31 -26.42
C LEU A 167 11.68 45.47 -25.15
N SER A 168 12.13 44.36 -24.55
CA SER A 168 12.87 44.34 -23.29
C SER A 168 12.16 45.05 -22.13
N ILE A 169 10.83 45.13 -22.17
CA ILE A 169 10.02 45.75 -21.11
C ILE A 169 9.70 44.69 -20.05
N PRO A 170 10.07 44.92 -18.77
CA PRO A 170 9.74 44.00 -17.69
C PRO A 170 8.23 44.01 -17.41
N GLN A 171 7.68 42.80 -17.26
CA GLN A 171 6.31 42.58 -16.84
C GLN A 171 6.31 42.03 -15.42
N VAL A 172 5.58 42.66 -14.50
CA VAL A 172 5.37 42.13 -13.15
C VAL A 172 3.92 41.74 -12.95
N SER A 173 3.65 40.44 -12.94
CA SER A 173 2.31 39.94 -12.61
C SER A 173 2.15 39.73 -11.11
N TYR A 174 1.00 40.14 -10.59
CA TYR A 174 0.63 39.97 -9.18
C TYR A 174 -0.23 38.73 -8.92
N LEU A 175 -0.70 38.02 -9.97
CA LEU A 175 -1.62 36.88 -9.84
C LEU A 175 -1.48 35.79 -10.93
N SER A 176 -0.54 35.89 -11.86
CA SER A 176 -0.29 34.83 -12.84
C SER A 176 0.62 33.74 -12.26
N THR A 177 -0.01 32.68 -11.75
CA THR A 177 0.66 31.63 -10.98
C THR A 177 1.15 30.44 -11.80
N CYS A 178 0.81 30.35 -13.11
CA CYS A 178 1.23 29.19 -13.93
C CYS A 178 2.75 28.98 -13.86
N ALA A 179 3.17 27.76 -13.52
CA ALA A 179 4.58 27.39 -13.52
C ALA A 179 5.24 27.49 -14.91
N CYS A 180 4.45 27.45 -15.98
CA CYS A 180 4.90 27.66 -17.35
C CYS A 180 5.58 29.03 -17.60
N LEU A 181 5.22 30.07 -16.83
CA LEU A 181 5.76 31.43 -16.99
C LEU A 181 7.19 31.58 -16.42
N SER A 182 7.64 30.61 -15.63
CA SER A 182 8.98 30.60 -15.03
C SER A 182 10.08 30.22 -16.04
N ASN A 183 9.72 29.79 -17.27
CA ASN A 183 10.69 29.47 -18.31
C ASN A 183 11.28 30.74 -18.95
N LYS A 184 12.43 31.20 -18.46
CA LYS A 184 13.14 32.40 -18.95
C LYS A 184 13.63 32.33 -20.39
N LYS A 185 13.68 31.15 -21.02
CA LYS A 185 13.97 31.06 -22.47
C LYS A 185 12.80 31.54 -23.32
N LEU A 186 11.57 31.37 -22.83
CA LEU A 186 10.34 31.78 -23.51
C LEU A 186 9.83 33.13 -23.00
N PHE A 187 9.99 33.41 -21.70
CA PHE A 187 9.48 34.61 -21.02
C PHE A 187 10.60 35.35 -20.28
N PRO A 188 11.60 35.89 -21.00
CA PRO A 188 12.78 36.51 -20.40
C PRO A 188 12.48 37.78 -19.58
N THR A 189 11.39 38.48 -19.87
CA THR A 189 11.00 39.73 -19.19
C THR A 189 9.90 39.58 -18.16
N PHE A 190 9.42 38.36 -17.92
CA PHE A 190 8.35 38.11 -16.97
C PHE A 190 8.88 38.00 -15.54
N PHE A 191 8.21 38.62 -14.58
CA PHE A 191 8.44 38.49 -13.15
C PHE A 191 7.09 38.43 -12.44
N ARG A 192 7.07 37.92 -11.21
CA ARG A 192 5.83 37.92 -10.42
C ARG A 192 6.06 38.00 -8.94
N THR A 193 5.17 38.73 -8.27
CA THR A 193 5.14 38.87 -6.81
C THR A 193 4.32 37.77 -6.13
N VAL A 194 3.50 37.04 -6.89
CA VAL A 194 2.80 35.84 -6.44
C VAL A 194 3.69 34.59 -6.60
N PRO A 195 3.60 33.59 -5.71
CA PRO A 195 4.32 32.34 -5.90
C PRO A 195 3.82 31.51 -7.09
N SER A 196 4.68 30.63 -7.61
CA SER A 196 4.35 29.64 -8.64
C SER A 196 3.38 28.56 -8.16
N ASP A 197 2.51 28.09 -9.05
CA ASP A 197 1.67 26.90 -8.84
C ASP A 197 2.52 25.66 -8.54
N SER A 198 3.77 25.61 -9.01
CA SER A 198 4.68 24.50 -8.71
C SER A 198 4.87 24.28 -7.20
N PHE A 199 4.84 25.36 -6.40
CA PHE A 199 4.93 25.31 -4.94
C PHE A 199 3.59 24.92 -4.32
N GLN A 200 2.49 25.49 -4.81
CA GLN A 200 1.16 25.16 -4.33
C GLN A 200 0.84 23.68 -4.55
N ILE A 201 1.22 23.12 -5.70
CA ILE A 201 1.01 21.71 -6.02
C ILE A 201 1.77 20.80 -5.06
N LYS A 202 3.03 21.14 -4.74
CA LYS A 202 3.79 20.41 -3.71
C LYS A 202 3.06 20.46 -2.37
N ALA A 203 2.57 21.63 -1.97
CA ALA A 203 1.81 21.80 -0.75
C ALA A 203 0.50 20.98 -0.73
N LEU A 204 -0.25 20.98 -1.84
CA LEU A 204 -1.48 20.19 -2.02
C LEU A 204 -1.21 18.68 -1.93
N VAL A 205 -0.11 18.20 -2.51
CA VAL A 205 0.29 16.79 -2.41
C VAL A 205 0.68 16.43 -0.97
N GLN A 206 1.43 17.29 -0.27
CA GLN A 206 1.77 17.07 1.14
C GLN A 206 0.52 17.06 2.04
N LEU A 207 -0.44 17.96 1.79
CA LEU A 207 -1.74 17.97 2.46
C LEU A 207 -2.47 16.64 2.29
N MET A 208 -2.57 16.14 1.05
CA MET A 208 -3.26 14.87 0.78
C MET A 208 -2.54 13.67 1.37
N LYS A 209 -1.20 13.68 1.38
CA LYS A 209 -0.38 12.66 2.03
C LYS A 209 -0.58 12.64 3.54
N HIS A 210 -0.65 13.81 4.18
CA HIS A 210 -0.83 13.94 5.63
C HIS A 210 -2.15 13.30 6.10
N PHE A 211 -3.24 13.48 5.36
CA PHE A 211 -4.55 12.91 5.68
C PHE A 211 -4.83 11.52 5.06
N ASP A 212 -3.80 10.86 4.50
CA ASP A 212 -3.88 9.55 3.84
C ASP A 212 -4.94 9.47 2.71
N TRP A 213 -5.13 10.57 1.97
CA TRP A 213 -6.05 10.64 0.84
C TRP A 213 -5.39 10.12 -0.44
N ARG A 214 -5.58 8.83 -0.74
CA ARG A 214 -4.95 8.16 -1.90
C ARG A 214 -5.83 8.04 -3.14
N TRP A 215 -7.09 8.45 -3.07
CA TRP A 215 -8.06 8.35 -4.17
C TRP A 215 -8.84 9.64 -4.33
N VAL A 216 -8.54 10.41 -5.38
CA VAL A 216 -9.03 11.79 -5.53
C VAL A 216 -9.64 12.05 -6.90
N GLY A 217 -10.61 12.95 -6.94
CA GLY A 217 -11.17 13.51 -8.18
C GLY A 217 -10.58 14.89 -8.47
N ILE A 218 -10.50 15.27 -9.75
CA ILE A 218 -10.03 16.60 -10.16
C ILE A 218 -11.04 17.24 -11.12
N ILE A 219 -11.42 18.49 -10.83
CA ILE A 219 -12.19 19.36 -11.70
C ILE A 219 -11.36 20.59 -12.01
N TYR A 220 -11.19 20.87 -13.30
CA TYR A 220 -10.34 21.95 -13.78
C TYR A 220 -10.97 22.67 -14.98
N THR A 221 -10.40 23.79 -15.41
CA THR A 221 -10.82 24.49 -16.64
C THR A 221 -9.72 24.42 -17.70
N VAL A 222 -10.10 24.45 -18.98
CA VAL A 222 -9.10 24.48 -20.06
C VAL A 222 -8.39 25.84 -20.06
N GLY A 223 -7.07 25.84 -20.17
CA GLY A 223 -6.24 27.05 -20.18
C GLY A 223 -4.97 26.92 -19.33
N SER A 224 -4.02 27.83 -19.57
CA SER A 224 -2.64 27.72 -19.05
C SER A 224 -2.53 27.60 -17.53
N TYR A 225 -3.42 28.20 -16.75
CA TYR A 225 -3.43 28.06 -15.29
C TYR A 225 -3.85 26.65 -14.86
N SER A 226 -5.11 26.29 -15.10
CA SER A 226 -5.70 25.09 -14.51
C SER A 226 -5.26 23.78 -15.18
N GLU A 227 -5.01 23.80 -16.49
CA GLU A 227 -4.59 22.59 -17.20
C GLU A 227 -3.15 22.21 -16.84
N GLU A 228 -2.24 23.17 -16.87
CA GLU A 228 -0.84 22.95 -16.50
C GLU A 228 -0.71 22.60 -15.00
N GLY A 229 -1.41 23.34 -14.14
CA GLY A 229 -1.40 23.10 -12.70
C GLY A 229 -1.92 21.70 -12.35
N THR A 230 -3.01 21.26 -12.99
CA THR A 230 -3.51 19.90 -12.73
C THR A 230 -2.66 18.80 -13.34
N ALA A 231 -2.03 19.01 -14.49
CA ALA A 231 -1.08 18.06 -15.05
C ALA A 231 0.12 17.84 -14.12
N GLN A 232 0.68 18.94 -13.59
CA GLN A 232 1.76 18.89 -12.60
C GLN A 232 1.32 18.23 -11.29
N PHE A 233 0.10 18.50 -10.82
CA PHE A 233 -0.47 17.82 -9.66
C PHE A 233 -0.57 16.30 -9.87
N VAL A 234 -1.11 15.85 -11.00
CA VAL A 234 -1.23 14.40 -11.30
C VAL A 234 0.14 13.73 -11.27
N GLN A 235 1.17 14.38 -11.81
CA GLN A 235 2.54 13.84 -11.82
C GLN A 235 3.13 13.77 -10.40
N ALA A 236 2.95 14.81 -9.59
CA ALA A 236 3.46 14.87 -8.23
C ALA A 236 2.72 13.89 -7.30
N ALA A 237 1.39 13.83 -7.40
CA ALA A 237 0.53 12.92 -6.64
C ALA A 237 0.90 11.45 -6.87
N LYS A 238 1.20 11.07 -8.12
CA LYS A 238 1.61 9.70 -8.47
C LYS A 238 2.90 9.27 -7.75
N LYS A 239 3.84 10.19 -7.51
CA LYS A 239 5.11 9.89 -6.80
C LYS A 239 4.89 9.59 -5.32
N GLU A 240 3.83 10.16 -4.74
CA GLU A 240 3.47 9.98 -3.33
C GLU A 240 2.38 8.90 -3.14
N GLY A 241 2.11 8.08 -4.16
CA GLY A 241 1.13 6.99 -4.07
C GLY A 241 -0.34 7.44 -4.06
N ILE A 242 -0.63 8.65 -4.54
CA ILE A 242 -1.99 9.20 -4.68
C ILE A 242 -2.46 8.98 -6.12
N CYS A 243 -3.63 8.37 -6.28
CA CYS A 243 -4.24 8.09 -7.58
C CYS A 243 -5.46 8.97 -7.85
N VAL A 244 -5.65 9.30 -9.12
CA VAL A 244 -6.77 10.13 -9.60
C VAL A 244 -7.83 9.24 -10.24
N GLU A 245 -9.05 9.27 -9.72
CA GLU A 245 -10.20 8.52 -10.27
C GLU A 245 -10.70 9.14 -11.57
N TYR A 246 -10.83 10.47 -11.57
CA TYR A 246 -11.26 11.22 -12.73
C TYR A 246 -10.59 12.60 -12.78
N HIS A 247 -10.30 13.05 -13.98
CA HIS A 247 -9.76 14.36 -14.29
C HIS A 247 -10.63 14.95 -15.39
N LEU A 248 -11.51 15.91 -15.04
CA LEU A 248 -12.55 16.40 -15.93
C LEU A 248 -12.52 17.91 -16.13
N PRO A 249 -12.58 18.38 -17.40
CA PRO A 249 -12.67 19.80 -17.68
C PRO A 249 -14.11 20.30 -17.51
N TYR A 250 -14.27 21.36 -16.72
CA TYR A 250 -15.48 22.17 -16.62
C TYR A 250 -15.47 23.30 -17.68
N SER A 251 -16.67 23.69 -18.11
CA SER A 251 -16.88 24.79 -19.06
C SER A 251 -18.22 25.47 -18.77
N LYS A 252 -18.21 26.80 -18.73
CA LYS A 252 -19.41 27.64 -18.52
C LYS A 252 -20.46 27.47 -19.62
N THR A 253 -20.03 27.19 -20.86
CA THR A 253 -20.91 27.16 -22.03
C THR A 253 -21.30 25.73 -22.45
N SER A 254 -20.46 24.73 -22.15
CA SER A 254 -20.71 23.35 -22.58
C SER A 254 -21.56 22.58 -21.57
N ARG A 255 -22.86 22.44 -21.87
CA ARG A 255 -23.77 21.58 -21.09
C ARG A 255 -23.35 20.12 -21.05
N VAL A 256 -22.67 19.62 -22.10
CA VAL A 256 -22.16 18.24 -22.16
C VAL A 256 -21.07 18.02 -21.11
N LYS A 257 -20.10 18.94 -21.02
CA LYS A 257 -19.04 18.89 -20.01
C LYS A 257 -19.61 18.99 -18.59
N LEU A 258 -20.55 19.91 -18.36
CA LEU A 258 -21.23 20.04 -17.07
C LEU A 258 -21.95 18.75 -16.66
N ARG A 259 -22.76 18.16 -17.55
CA ARG A 259 -23.46 16.89 -17.28
C ARG A 259 -22.49 15.76 -16.91
N ARG A 260 -21.32 15.69 -17.57
CA ARG A 260 -20.29 14.70 -17.27
C ARG A 260 -19.69 14.91 -15.88
N VAL A 261 -19.38 16.16 -15.52
CA VAL A 261 -18.87 16.52 -14.20
C VAL A 261 -19.89 16.18 -13.11
N VAL A 262 -21.15 16.59 -13.26
CA VAL A 262 -22.23 16.30 -12.30
C VAL A 262 -22.46 14.79 -12.17
N LYS A 263 -22.51 14.06 -13.28
CA LYS A 263 -22.66 12.60 -13.26
C LYS A 263 -21.52 11.96 -12.47
N MET A 264 -20.27 12.35 -12.75
CA MET A 264 -19.11 11.80 -12.04
C MET A 264 -19.12 12.16 -10.56
N LEU A 265 -19.43 13.40 -10.18
CA LEU A 265 -19.51 13.79 -8.76
C LEU A 265 -20.51 12.96 -7.96
N ARG A 266 -21.59 12.48 -8.59
CA ARG A 266 -22.59 11.62 -7.94
C ARG A 266 -22.19 10.14 -7.84
N VAL A 267 -21.54 9.61 -8.87
CA VAL A 267 -21.25 8.16 -8.95
C VAL A 267 -19.83 7.80 -8.51
N SER A 268 -18.94 8.79 -8.36
CA SER A 268 -17.54 8.56 -8.01
C SER A 268 -17.37 8.05 -6.59
N THR A 269 -16.36 7.20 -6.41
CA THR A 269 -16.00 6.63 -5.11
C THR A 269 -15.07 7.54 -4.32
N SER A 270 -14.32 8.43 -4.99
CA SER A 270 -13.53 9.49 -4.37
C SER A 270 -14.43 10.48 -3.62
N LYS A 271 -14.11 10.69 -2.35
CA LYS A 271 -14.74 11.71 -1.50
C LYS A 271 -14.00 13.04 -1.59
N VAL A 272 -12.70 13.00 -1.83
CA VAL A 272 -11.84 14.19 -1.94
C VAL A 272 -11.77 14.67 -3.39
N VAL A 273 -12.08 15.95 -3.61
CA VAL A 273 -12.13 16.56 -4.94
C VAL A 273 -11.31 17.84 -4.98
N LEU A 274 -10.26 17.85 -5.79
CA LEU A 274 -9.48 19.04 -6.10
C LEU A 274 -10.22 19.90 -7.14
N LEU A 275 -10.63 21.09 -6.74
CA LEU A 275 -11.25 22.10 -7.61
C LEU A 275 -10.21 23.17 -7.95
N PHE A 276 -9.49 22.93 -9.04
CA PHE A 276 -8.40 23.78 -9.51
C PHE A 276 -8.88 24.63 -10.69
N VAL A 277 -9.68 25.65 -10.38
CA VAL A 277 -10.29 26.57 -11.35
C VAL A 277 -10.21 28.00 -10.83
N SER A 278 -10.17 29.00 -11.70
CA SER A 278 -10.13 30.40 -11.27
C SER A 278 -11.43 30.85 -10.61
N LEU A 279 -11.39 31.94 -9.83
CA LEU A 279 -12.55 32.48 -9.10
C LEU A 279 -13.80 32.65 -9.99
N SER A 280 -13.65 33.26 -11.17
CA SER A 280 -14.80 33.51 -12.05
C SER A 280 -15.44 32.22 -12.54
N TYR A 281 -14.68 31.14 -12.69
CA TYR A 281 -15.18 29.82 -13.06
C TYR A 281 -15.74 29.08 -11.84
N THR A 282 -15.19 29.29 -10.65
CA THR A 282 -15.76 28.77 -9.39
C THR A 282 -17.16 29.30 -9.14
N LYS A 283 -17.37 30.62 -9.28
CA LYS A 283 -18.70 31.26 -9.17
C LYS A 283 -19.71 30.61 -10.12
N SER A 284 -19.33 30.37 -11.39
CA SER A 284 -20.19 29.70 -12.37
C SER A 284 -20.41 28.21 -12.03
N PHE A 285 -19.36 27.49 -11.65
CA PHE A 285 -19.41 26.09 -11.28
C PHE A 285 -20.38 25.84 -10.13
N LEU A 286 -20.30 26.64 -9.06
CA LEU A 286 -21.22 26.52 -7.92
C LEU A 286 -22.66 26.85 -8.29
N SER A 287 -22.87 27.88 -9.13
CA SER A 287 -24.20 28.22 -9.64
C SER A 287 -24.82 27.11 -10.51
N ASP A 288 -24.00 26.35 -11.22
CA ASP A 288 -24.45 25.21 -12.01
C ASP A 288 -24.70 23.98 -11.12
N VAL A 289 -23.78 23.68 -10.21
CA VAL A 289 -23.78 22.46 -9.39
C VAL A 289 -24.81 22.51 -8.27
N LYS A 290 -25.16 23.68 -7.73
CA LYS A 290 -26.20 23.82 -6.69
C LYS A 290 -27.56 23.24 -7.10
N LYS A 291 -27.84 23.18 -8.40
CA LYS A 291 -29.07 22.61 -8.97
C LYS A 291 -29.14 21.08 -8.87
N TYR A 292 -28.03 20.44 -8.49
CA TYR A 292 -27.88 18.99 -8.51
C TYR A 292 -27.64 18.37 -7.13
N ASN A 293 -27.73 19.15 -6.04
CA ASN A 293 -27.63 18.69 -4.65
C ASN A 293 -26.44 17.72 -4.42
N ILE A 294 -25.23 18.17 -4.74
CA ILE A 294 -24.00 17.38 -4.54
C ILE A 294 -23.61 17.45 -3.06
N THR A 295 -23.55 16.30 -2.40
CA THR A 295 -23.21 16.16 -0.98
C THR A 295 -22.05 15.18 -0.78
N GLY A 296 -21.50 15.11 0.43
CA GLY A 296 -20.53 14.07 0.82
C GLY A 296 -19.13 14.22 0.20
N LYS A 297 -18.77 15.41 -0.31
CA LYS A 297 -17.46 15.68 -0.89
C LYS A 297 -16.63 16.58 0.02
N GLN A 298 -15.35 16.26 0.13
CA GLN A 298 -14.31 17.10 0.72
C GLN A 298 -13.66 17.90 -0.40
N TRP A 299 -13.93 19.21 -0.45
CA TRP A 299 -13.37 20.08 -1.48
C TRP A 299 -11.98 20.55 -1.10
N ILE A 300 -11.07 20.45 -2.05
CA ILE A 300 -9.73 21.03 -1.96
C ILE A 300 -9.63 22.19 -2.93
N GLY A 301 -9.37 23.38 -2.41
CA GLY A 301 -9.35 24.62 -3.18
C GLY A 301 -7.96 25.12 -3.52
N SER A 302 -7.91 25.82 -4.65
CA SER A 302 -6.74 26.65 -5.03
C SER A 302 -6.82 28.02 -4.35
N GLU A 303 -5.71 28.72 -4.31
CA GLU A 303 -5.52 30.09 -3.83
C GLU A 303 -6.44 31.08 -4.53
N SER A 304 -6.85 30.76 -5.75
CA SER A 304 -7.72 31.62 -6.55
C SER A 304 -9.10 31.83 -5.94
N TRP A 305 -9.63 30.89 -5.14
CA TRP A 305 -10.99 30.95 -4.61
C TRP A 305 -11.16 30.53 -3.14
N ILE A 306 -10.20 29.82 -2.53
CA ILE A 306 -10.35 29.28 -1.17
C ILE A 306 -10.50 30.36 -0.07
N THR A 307 -10.23 31.62 -0.38
CA THR A 307 -10.39 32.75 0.56
C THR A 307 -11.57 33.66 0.21
N GLN A 308 -12.58 33.16 -0.48
CA GLN A 308 -13.68 33.98 -1.03
C GLN A 308 -15.00 33.64 -0.33
N PRO A 309 -15.31 34.30 0.80
CA PRO A 309 -16.47 33.97 1.63
C PRO A 309 -17.80 34.19 0.91
N ASP A 310 -17.85 35.08 -0.08
CA ASP A 310 -19.01 35.35 -0.94
C ASP A 310 -19.49 34.11 -1.73
N LEU A 311 -18.63 33.09 -1.89
CA LEU A 311 -19.02 31.82 -2.51
C LEU A 311 -19.91 30.95 -1.62
N ALA A 312 -19.92 31.17 -0.29
CA ALA A 312 -20.79 30.49 0.67
C ALA A 312 -22.15 31.19 0.82
N SER A 313 -22.88 31.36 -0.28
CA SER A 313 -24.30 31.73 -0.19
C SER A 313 -25.11 30.67 0.58
N GLU A 314 -26.29 31.01 1.09
CA GLU A 314 -27.23 30.06 1.71
C GLU A 314 -27.41 28.77 0.90
N THR A 315 -27.44 28.89 -0.43
CA THR A 315 -27.64 27.75 -1.34
C THR A 315 -26.37 26.95 -1.66
N THR A 316 -25.18 27.46 -1.33
CA THR A 316 -23.88 26.85 -1.72
C THR A 316 -22.98 26.54 -0.52
N LYS A 317 -23.28 27.06 0.68
CA LYS A 317 -22.47 26.85 1.89
C LYS A 317 -22.32 25.37 2.26
N HIS A 318 -23.37 24.56 2.12
CA HIS A 318 -23.33 23.12 2.36
C HIS A 318 -22.40 22.35 1.39
N ILE A 319 -22.15 22.90 0.20
CA ILE A 319 -21.23 22.30 -0.78
C ILE A 319 -19.79 22.56 -0.33
N LEU A 320 -19.49 23.81 0.07
CA LEU A 320 -18.13 24.25 0.42
C LEU A 320 -17.77 24.05 1.89
N GLN A 321 -18.70 23.54 2.70
CA GLN A 321 -18.45 23.24 4.11
C GLN A 321 -17.20 22.39 4.27
N GLY A 322 -16.34 22.81 5.20
CA GLY A 322 -15.10 22.10 5.48
C GLY A 322 -14.09 22.11 4.33
N ALA A 323 -14.26 22.94 3.29
CA ALA A 323 -13.27 23.08 2.23
C ALA A 323 -11.90 23.44 2.82
N ILE A 324 -10.84 22.84 2.27
CA ILE A 324 -9.45 23.07 2.71
C ILE A 324 -8.62 23.49 1.50
N GLY A 325 -7.66 24.38 1.69
CA GLY A 325 -6.73 24.71 0.62
C GLY A 325 -5.65 25.68 1.08
N PHE A 326 -4.84 26.11 0.11
CA PHE A 326 -3.75 27.04 0.35
C PHE A 326 -4.11 28.43 -0.14
N ALA A 327 -3.94 29.41 0.74
CA ALA A 327 -4.21 30.81 0.56
C ALA A 327 -2.91 31.61 0.52
N LEU A 328 -2.89 32.70 -0.27
CA LEU A 328 -1.80 33.67 -0.22
C LEU A 328 -1.73 34.31 1.19
N PRO A 329 -0.55 34.52 1.78
CA PRO A 329 -0.42 35.05 3.15
C PRO A 329 -1.16 36.37 3.36
N ARG A 330 -1.74 36.55 4.55
CA ARG A 330 -2.33 37.85 4.95
C ARG A 330 -1.23 38.87 5.25
N ALA A 331 -1.44 40.11 4.81
CA ALA A 331 -0.57 41.23 5.16
C ALA A 331 -1.35 42.55 5.24
N PRO A 332 -1.33 43.27 6.36
CA PRO A 332 -1.97 44.58 6.43
C PRO A 332 -1.24 45.60 5.55
N ILE A 333 -1.98 46.54 4.97
CA ILE A 333 -1.45 47.69 4.24
C ILE A 333 -2.08 48.93 4.89
N PRO A 334 -1.33 49.64 5.77
CA PRO A 334 -1.86 50.80 6.48
C PRO A 334 -2.38 51.88 5.54
N GLY A 335 -3.53 52.50 5.84
CA GLY A 335 -4.11 53.58 5.03
C GLY A 335 -4.81 53.15 3.73
N LEU A 336 -4.65 51.89 3.29
CA LEU A 336 -5.26 51.42 2.05
C LEU A 336 -6.79 51.35 2.17
N ALA A 337 -7.32 50.96 3.33
CA ALA A 337 -8.76 50.86 3.53
C ALA A 337 -9.43 52.24 3.34
N GLU A 338 -8.91 53.26 4.01
CA GLU A 338 -9.37 54.63 3.91
C GLU A 338 -9.24 55.17 2.48
N PHE A 339 -8.16 54.81 1.78
CA PHE A 339 -7.97 55.19 0.37
C PHE A 339 -8.96 54.51 -0.60
N LEU A 340 -9.38 53.26 -0.33
CA LEU A 340 -10.39 52.58 -1.13
C LEU A 340 -11.78 53.20 -0.89
N PHE A 341 -12.12 53.51 0.35
CA PHE A 341 -13.39 54.16 0.70
C PHE A 341 -13.48 55.63 0.25
N SER A 342 -12.37 56.28 -0.05
CA SER A 342 -12.36 57.66 -0.55
C SER A 342 -12.74 57.81 -2.03
N LEU A 343 -12.94 56.71 -2.77
CA LEU A 343 -13.29 56.73 -4.19
C LEU A 343 -14.60 57.52 -4.43
N LYS A 344 -14.54 58.53 -5.29
CA LYS A 344 -15.72 59.25 -5.78
C LYS A 344 -15.77 59.24 -7.30
N PRO A 345 -16.93 58.98 -7.93
CA PRO A 345 -17.07 59.06 -9.39
C PRO A 345 -16.77 60.46 -9.95
N LEU A 346 -16.94 61.49 -9.14
CA LEU A 346 -16.65 62.89 -9.50
C LEU A 346 -15.16 63.16 -9.75
N ASP A 347 -14.26 62.38 -9.15
CA ASP A 347 -12.82 62.50 -9.37
C ASP A 347 -12.40 61.99 -10.76
N PHE A 348 -13.29 61.24 -11.43
CA PHE A 348 -13.06 60.63 -12.73
C PHE A 348 -14.29 60.83 -13.65
N PRO A 349 -14.60 62.08 -14.04
CA PRO A 349 -15.84 62.41 -14.75
C PRO A 349 -15.99 61.69 -16.09
N ASP A 350 -14.88 61.35 -16.75
CA ASP A 350 -14.83 60.64 -18.03
C ASP A 350 -14.95 59.11 -17.89
N SER A 351 -14.83 58.58 -16.67
CA SER A 351 -14.95 57.14 -16.41
C SER A 351 -16.41 56.69 -16.43
N THR A 352 -16.85 56.19 -17.59
CA THR A 352 -18.17 55.54 -17.72
C THR A 352 -18.28 54.26 -16.88
N ILE A 353 -17.16 53.62 -16.56
CA ILE A 353 -17.14 52.37 -15.79
C ILE A 353 -17.33 52.64 -14.30
N LEU A 354 -16.66 53.65 -13.74
CA LEU A 354 -16.85 54.03 -12.35
C LEU A 354 -18.29 54.46 -12.09
N LYS A 355 -18.90 55.26 -12.98
CA LYS A 355 -20.31 55.63 -12.87
C LYS A 355 -21.22 54.40 -12.78
N LYS A 356 -21.06 53.43 -13.69
CA LYS A 356 -21.88 52.21 -13.67
C LYS A 356 -21.61 51.31 -12.46
N ILE A 357 -20.38 51.23 -11.98
CA ILE A 357 -20.03 50.48 -10.76
C ILE A 357 -20.72 51.10 -9.56
N TRP A 358 -20.71 52.44 -9.49
CA TRP A 358 -21.38 53.20 -8.44
C TRP A 358 -22.90 53.03 -8.47
N GLU A 359 -23.52 53.13 -9.65
CA GLU A 359 -24.95 52.83 -9.87
C GLU A 359 -25.31 51.43 -9.35
N ARG A 360 -24.47 50.43 -9.62
CA ARG A 360 -24.67 49.06 -9.14
C ARG A 360 -24.47 48.91 -7.62
N PHE A 361 -23.54 49.66 -7.02
CA PHE A 361 -23.28 49.59 -5.58
C PHE A 361 -24.41 50.17 -4.74
N PHE A 362 -25.04 51.24 -5.22
CA PHE A 362 -26.07 51.99 -4.49
C PHE A 362 -27.48 51.83 -5.05
N ASP A 363 -27.66 50.98 -6.07
CA ASP A 363 -28.94 50.76 -6.77
C ASP A 363 -29.61 52.09 -7.20
N CYS A 364 -28.80 52.99 -7.76
CA CYS A 364 -29.18 54.33 -8.20
C CYS A 364 -28.80 54.57 -9.67
N SER A 365 -29.23 55.69 -10.27
CA SER A 365 -28.77 56.11 -11.61
C SER A 365 -28.29 57.56 -11.67
N PHE A 366 -27.21 57.81 -12.41
CA PHE A 366 -26.79 59.16 -12.79
C PHE A 366 -27.60 59.72 -13.96
N THR A 367 -28.27 58.85 -14.72
CA THR A 367 -29.23 59.26 -15.75
C THR A 367 -30.62 59.41 -15.16
N PRO A 368 -31.33 60.52 -15.39
CA PRO A 368 -32.67 60.71 -14.85
C PRO A 368 -33.62 59.64 -15.41
N SER A 369 -34.25 58.88 -14.51
CA SER A 369 -35.27 57.87 -14.82
C SER A 369 -36.43 58.03 -13.84
N ASN A 370 -37.66 57.74 -14.28
CA ASN A 370 -38.86 57.84 -13.44
C ASN A 370 -38.96 56.74 -12.36
N VAL A 371 -38.03 55.77 -12.33
CA VAL A 371 -38.15 54.53 -11.56
C VAL A 371 -37.01 54.33 -10.56
N THR A 372 -35.86 54.99 -10.75
CA THR A 372 -34.64 54.78 -9.95
C THR A 372 -34.23 56.05 -9.21
N THR A 373 -33.75 55.91 -7.98
CA THR A 373 -33.16 57.01 -7.20
C THR A 373 -31.98 57.61 -7.93
N MET A 374 -31.80 58.93 -7.81
CA MET A 374 -30.69 59.65 -8.46
C MET A 374 -29.39 59.48 -7.67
N CYS A 375 -28.30 59.07 -8.33
CA CYS A 375 -26.99 59.04 -7.70
C CYS A 375 -26.44 60.47 -7.50
N THR A 376 -25.95 60.75 -6.30
CA THR A 376 -25.28 62.00 -5.91
C THR A 376 -23.77 61.95 -6.13
N GLY A 377 -23.18 60.75 -6.21
CA GLY A 377 -21.72 60.54 -6.27
C GLY A 377 -21.01 60.77 -4.93
N ARG A 378 -21.77 60.83 -3.84
CA ARG A 378 -21.30 61.05 -2.45
C ARG A 378 -21.83 60.01 -1.47
N GLU A 379 -22.48 58.97 -1.98
CA GLU A 379 -22.94 57.83 -1.20
C GLU A 379 -21.78 57.14 -0.47
N ASP A 380 -22.09 56.51 0.66
CA ASP A 380 -21.09 55.95 1.56
C ASP A 380 -20.69 54.51 1.18
N LEU A 381 -19.47 54.32 0.71
CA LEU A 381 -18.95 53.00 0.35
C LEU A 381 -18.85 52.04 1.55
N HIS A 382 -18.85 52.54 2.79
CA HIS A 382 -18.87 51.68 3.98
C HIS A 382 -20.16 50.85 4.10
N THR A 383 -21.26 51.28 3.46
CA THR A 383 -22.52 50.53 3.48
C THR A 383 -22.60 49.44 2.41
N VAL A 384 -21.59 49.33 1.54
CA VAL A 384 -21.59 48.42 0.39
C VAL A 384 -20.74 47.20 0.71
N SER A 385 -21.29 46.00 0.50
CA SER A 385 -20.55 44.75 0.58
C SER A 385 -20.17 44.24 -0.82
N SER A 386 -18.89 44.30 -1.18
CA SER A 386 -18.35 43.87 -2.48
C SER A 386 -16.88 43.46 -2.37
N ASP A 387 -16.33 42.79 -3.40
CA ASP A 387 -14.89 42.45 -3.45
C ASP A 387 -14.00 43.72 -3.41
N TYR A 388 -14.54 44.89 -3.81
CA TYR A 388 -13.84 46.18 -3.75
C TYR A 388 -13.77 46.73 -2.32
N THR A 389 -14.89 46.70 -1.61
CA THR A 389 -15.06 47.27 -0.26
C THR A 389 -14.64 46.31 0.87
N ASP A 390 -14.40 45.03 0.57
CA ASP A 390 -13.83 44.09 1.53
C ASP A 390 -12.38 44.46 1.87
N VAL A 391 -12.17 45.09 3.03
CA VAL A 391 -10.86 45.50 3.54
C VAL A 391 -10.44 44.69 4.76
N MET A 392 -11.13 43.59 5.09
CA MET A 392 -10.82 42.82 6.29
C MET A 392 -9.45 42.14 6.21
N TYR A 393 -9.12 41.56 5.05
CA TYR A 393 -7.86 40.84 4.86
C TYR A 393 -7.30 41.05 3.47
N PHE A 394 -6.19 41.77 3.36
CA PHE A 394 -5.44 41.88 2.11
C PHE A 394 -4.57 40.63 1.91
N ARG A 395 -4.84 39.90 0.82
CA ARG A 395 -4.08 38.72 0.40
C ARG A 395 -3.52 38.95 -1.02
N PRO A 396 -4.30 38.80 -2.11
CA PRO A 396 -3.81 39.13 -3.45
C PRO A 396 -3.48 40.62 -3.61
N GLU A 397 -4.13 41.50 -2.85
CA GLU A 397 -3.87 42.94 -2.83
C GLU A 397 -2.42 43.26 -2.46
N ASN A 398 -1.85 42.49 -1.53
CA ASN A 398 -0.46 42.64 -1.13
C ASN A 398 0.51 42.34 -2.29
N ASN A 399 0.18 41.40 -3.18
CA ASN A 399 1.01 41.14 -4.36
C ASN A 399 0.97 42.30 -5.37
N VAL A 400 -0.16 43.00 -5.47
CA VAL A 400 -0.26 44.21 -6.32
C VAL A 400 0.59 45.32 -5.73
N TYR A 401 0.47 45.56 -4.42
CA TYR A 401 1.27 46.52 -3.68
C TYR A 401 2.78 46.24 -3.85
N MET A 402 3.21 44.99 -3.63
CA MET A 402 4.59 44.57 -3.87
C MET A 402 5.04 44.77 -5.31
N ALA A 403 4.16 44.59 -6.31
CA ALA A 403 4.54 44.72 -7.72
C ALA A 403 4.93 46.17 -8.09
N VAL A 404 4.25 47.16 -7.50
CA VAL A 404 4.60 48.58 -7.68
C VAL A 404 5.94 48.88 -7.00
N TYR A 405 6.14 48.40 -5.77
CA TYR A 405 7.39 48.57 -5.05
C TYR A 405 8.57 47.90 -5.75
N VAL A 406 8.38 46.72 -6.35
CA VAL A 406 9.40 46.07 -7.19
C VAL A 406 9.83 46.99 -8.33
N ALA A 407 8.87 47.58 -9.05
CA ALA A 407 9.18 48.51 -10.13
C ALA A 407 9.92 49.75 -9.62
N ALA A 408 9.45 50.35 -8.52
CA ALA A 408 10.09 51.54 -7.94
C ALA A 408 11.52 51.26 -7.44
N HIS A 409 11.76 50.13 -6.76
CA HIS A 409 13.10 49.75 -6.30
C HIS A 409 14.05 49.41 -7.45
N ALA A 410 13.56 48.75 -8.50
CA ALA A 410 14.35 48.51 -9.70
C ALA A 410 14.76 49.84 -10.36
N LEU A 411 13.82 50.78 -10.51
CA LEU A 411 14.09 52.11 -11.08
C LEU A 411 15.00 52.95 -10.20
N HIS A 412 14.81 52.91 -8.89
CA HIS A 412 15.68 53.59 -7.93
C HIS A 412 17.12 53.07 -8.02
N SER A 413 17.30 51.76 -8.18
CA SER A 413 18.62 51.17 -8.35
C SER A 413 19.29 51.65 -9.64
N VAL A 414 18.52 51.75 -10.75
CA VAL A 414 19.00 52.31 -12.02
C VAL A 414 19.48 53.75 -11.87
N LEU A 415 18.69 54.59 -11.18
CA LEU A 415 18.99 56.01 -10.98
C LEU A 415 20.19 56.26 -10.05
N GLN A 416 20.45 55.35 -9.10
CA GLN A 416 21.57 55.47 -8.15
C GLN A 416 22.92 55.01 -8.71
N CYS A 417 22.96 54.33 -9.85
CA CYS A 417 24.22 53.82 -10.38
C CYS A 417 25.15 54.97 -10.79
N ASN A 418 26.37 55.00 -10.24
CA ASN A 418 27.43 55.92 -10.68
C ASN A 418 28.72 55.13 -10.90
N ASN A 419 29.34 55.28 -12.07
CA ASN A 419 30.58 54.60 -12.45
C ASN A 419 30.61 53.11 -12.06
N SER A 420 29.62 52.36 -12.54
CA SER A 420 29.57 50.89 -12.45
C SER A 420 29.40 50.31 -11.04
N SER A 421 29.07 51.12 -10.02
CA SER A 421 28.77 50.64 -8.67
C SER A 421 27.62 51.41 -8.03
N ASN A 422 26.81 50.73 -7.24
CA ASN A 422 25.74 51.36 -6.47
C ASN A 422 26.34 51.85 -5.12
N PRO A 423 26.30 53.16 -4.81
CA PRO A 423 26.92 53.73 -3.62
C PRO A 423 26.30 53.25 -2.30
N THR A 424 25.07 52.73 -2.34
CA THR A 424 24.28 52.28 -1.17
C THR A 424 24.48 50.79 -0.86
N THR A 425 24.78 49.97 -1.88
CA THR A 425 24.83 48.50 -1.75
C THR A 425 26.20 47.88 -2.05
N GLY A 426 27.14 48.64 -2.64
CA GLY A 426 28.50 48.16 -2.95
C GLY A 426 28.58 47.12 -4.06
N LYS A 427 27.47 46.84 -4.77
CA LYS A 427 27.43 45.87 -5.88
C LYS A 427 27.75 46.53 -7.23
N PRO A 428 28.34 45.79 -8.19
CA PRO A 428 28.54 46.29 -9.54
C PRO A 428 27.18 46.57 -10.20
N CYS A 429 27.00 47.80 -10.67
CA CYS A 429 25.86 48.19 -11.49
C CYS A 429 26.07 47.69 -12.91
N VAL A 430 25.06 47.01 -13.46
CA VAL A 430 24.99 46.85 -14.91
C VAL A 430 24.55 48.17 -15.53
N THR A 431 24.86 48.39 -16.80
CA THR A 431 24.70 49.65 -17.55
C THR A 431 23.40 50.41 -17.19
N LYS A 432 23.51 51.74 -16.99
CA LYS A 432 22.39 52.66 -16.64
C LYS A 432 21.13 52.52 -17.53
N THR A 433 21.27 51.92 -18.71
CA THR A 433 20.21 51.79 -19.73
C THR A 433 19.35 50.53 -19.62
N GLN A 434 19.63 49.59 -18.70
CA GLN A 434 18.94 48.29 -18.64
C GLN A 434 18.10 48.11 -17.36
N VAL A 435 16.88 48.65 -17.38
CA VAL A 435 15.86 48.47 -16.32
C VAL A 435 15.60 46.99 -16.03
N LEU A 436 15.45 46.18 -17.08
CA LEU A 436 15.17 44.74 -17.00
C LEU A 436 16.16 43.96 -16.12
N GLU A 437 17.44 44.33 -16.13
CA GLU A 437 18.44 43.61 -15.33
C GLU A 437 18.35 43.94 -13.85
N HIS A 438 17.97 45.17 -13.51
CA HIS A 438 17.78 45.58 -12.13
C HIS A 438 16.58 44.87 -11.49
N PHE A 439 15.56 44.51 -12.28
CA PHE A 439 14.46 43.66 -11.81
C PHE A 439 14.96 42.30 -11.31
N LYS A 440 16.01 41.71 -11.90
CA LYS A 440 16.53 40.39 -11.49
C LYS A 440 17.15 40.38 -10.09
N TYR A 441 17.58 41.53 -9.59
CA TYR A 441 18.37 41.64 -8.35
C TYR A 441 17.68 42.45 -7.25
N VAL A 442 16.38 42.78 -7.43
CA VAL A 442 15.62 43.45 -6.36
C VAL A 442 15.65 42.61 -5.08
N ASN A 443 15.97 43.27 -3.98
CA ASN A 443 15.95 42.68 -2.65
C ASN A 443 15.72 43.79 -1.63
N PHE A 444 14.48 43.90 -1.15
CA PHE A 444 14.07 44.95 -0.23
C PHE A 444 13.00 44.42 0.73
N THR A 445 12.67 45.23 1.73
CA THR A 445 11.54 44.97 2.63
C THR A 445 10.52 46.08 2.42
N THR A 446 9.28 45.72 2.13
CA THR A 446 8.17 46.69 2.00
C THR A 446 7.87 47.37 3.34
N PRO A 447 7.17 48.53 3.34
CA PRO A 447 6.74 49.19 4.57
C PRO A 447 5.91 48.30 5.52
N ASN A 448 5.20 47.31 4.99
CA ASN A 448 4.46 46.32 5.77
C ASN A 448 5.31 45.11 6.26
N GLY A 449 6.64 45.18 6.16
CA GLY A 449 7.57 44.22 6.76
C GLY A 449 7.81 42.95 5.95
N ILE A 450 7.45 42.92 4.66
CA ILE A 450 7.59 41.73 3.81
C ILE A 450 8.86 41.84 2.98
N LYS A 451 9.69 40.81 3.07
CA LYS A 451 10.89 40.69 2.25
C LYS A 451 10.53 40.25 0.83
N VAL A 452 10.94 41.04 -0.16
CA VAL A 452 10.66 40.79 -1.58
C VAL A 452 11.98 40.60 -2.33
N PHE A 453 12.10 39.48 -3.02
CA PHE A 453 13.21 39.15 -3.92
C PHE A 453 12.75 38.14 -4.97
N PHE A 454 13.49 38.01 -6.07
CA PHE A 454 13.24 36.99 -7.08
C PHE A 454 14.31 35.92 -7.10
N ASP A 455 13.91 34.70 -7.43
CA ASP A 455 14.82 33.63 -7.80
C ASP A 455 15.28 33.75 -9.28
N GLU A 456 16.11 32.81 -9.73
CA GLU A 456 16.59 32.77 -11.13
C GLU A 456 15.45 32.67 -12.16
N SER A 457 14.29 32.16 -11.74
CA SER A 457 13.10 32.03 -12.57
C SER A 457 12.17 33.25 -12.46
N GLY A 458 12.57 34.32 -11.78
CA GLY A 458 11.78 35.54 -11.61
C GLY A 458 10.55 35.36 -10.71
N ASP A 459 10.57 34.34 -9.84
CA ASP A 459 9.50 34.01 -8.91
C ASP A 459 9.82 34.55 -7.51
N SER A 460 8.79 35.06 -6.81
CA SER A 460 8.90 35.59 -5.43
C SER A 460 8.91 34.49 -4.36
N ALA A 461 9.34 34.84 -3.14
CA ALA A 461 9.42 33.97 -1.97
C ALA A 461 8.12 33.21 -1.65
N THR A 462 8.26 31.98 -1.16
CA THR A 462 7.26 30.90 -1.33
C THR A 462 6.63 30.45 -0.03
N ARG A 463 5.65 31.23 0.46
CA ARG A 463 4.84 30.93 1.65
C ARG A 463 3.34 30.92 1.31
N TYR A 464 2.62 29.97 1.89
CA TYR A 464 1.15 29.86 1.84
C TYR A 464 0.58 29.63 3.24
N ASP A 465 -0.58 30.23 3.50
CA ASP A 465 -1.41 29.88 4.65
C ASP A 465 -2.30 28.70 4.26
N MET A 466 -2.44 27.72 5.14
CA MET A 466 -3.44 26.66 4.97
C MET A 466 -4.72 27.06 5.69
N VAL A 467 -5.85 26.98 5.00
CA VAL A 467 -7.14 27.44 5.54
C VAL A 467 -8.21 26.35 5.49
N ASN A 468 -9.17 26.42 6.40
CA ASN A 468 -10.35 25.57 6.46
C ASN A 468 -11.63 26.41 6.62
N TRP A 469 -12.69 26.02 5.91
CA TRP A 469 -13.98 26.69 5.95
C TRP A 469 -14.83 26.14 7.08
N GLN A 470 -15.08 26.96 8.10
CA GLN A 470 -15.83 26.59 9.29
C GLN A 470 -17.19 27.27 9.28
N ILE A 471 -18.26 26.50 9.45
CA ILE A 471 -19.62 27.04 9.58
C ILE A 471 -19.87 27.31 11.06
N GLN A 472 -20.25 28.54 11.37
CA GLN A 472 -20.57 28.98 12.73
C GLN A 472 -22.03 28.67 13.08
N GLU A 473 -22.37 28.75 14.38
CA GLU A 473 -23.72 28.46 14.88
C GLU A 473 -24.79 29.39 14.30
N ASP A 474 -24.41 30.64 13.97
CA ASP A 474 -25.25 31.62 13.30
C ASP A 474 -25.42 31.35 11.79
N GLY A 475 -24.78 30.30 11.27
CA GLY A 475 -24.80 29.91 9.86
C GLY A 475 -23.83 30.68 8.97
N SER A 476 -23.03 31.60 9.53
CA SER A 476 -21.96 32.31 8.82
C SER A 476 -20.77 31.39 8.53
N VAL A 477 -19.95 31.76 7.55
CA VAL A 477 -18.74 30.99 7.19
C VAL A 477 -17.50 31.78 7.56
N GLU A 478 -16.69 31.19 8.44
CA GLU A 478 -15.39 31.71 8.81
C GLU A 478 -14.27 30.89 8.14
N ILE A 479 -13.33 31.59 7.51
CA ILE A 479 -12.16 30.98 6.87
C ILE A 479 -10.98 31.08 7.83
N VAL A 480 -10.73 29.99 8.55
CA VAL A 480 -9.75 29.91 9.64
C VAL A 480 -8.41 29.40 9.10
N THR A 481 -7.31 30.04 9.52
CA THR A 481 -5.96 29.61 9.17
C THR A 481 -5.50 28.50 10.12
N ILE A 482 -5.37 27.28 9.59
CA ILE A 482 -5.12 26.03 10.31
C ILE A 482 -3.67 25.54 10.23
N GLY A 483 -2.85 26.17 9.40
CA GLY A 483 -1.45 25.81 9.25
C GLY A 483 -0.77 26.67 8.20
N GLN A 484 0.43 26.27 7.79
CA GLN A 484 1.20 26.95 6.75
C GLN A 484 2.06 25.97 5.96
N TYR A 485 2.36 26.37 4.73
CA TYR A 485 3.41 25.77 3.92
C TYR A 485 4.44 26.84 3.56
N ASP A 486 5.69 26.61 3.94
CA ASP A 486 6.79 27.54 3.66
C ASP A 486 8.00 26.77 3.12
N ASN A 487 8.36 27.08 1.88
CA ASN A 487 9.41 26.37 1.16
C ASN A 487 10.81 26.89 1.53
N LEU A 488 10.93 27.93 2.36
CA LEU A 488 12.21 28.37 2.94
C LEU A 488 12.71 27.46 4.07
N PHE A 489 11.83 26.63 4.66
CA PHE A 489 12.23 25.65 5.68
C PHE A 489 12.86 24.37 5.07
N PRO A 490 13.66 23.62 5.85
CA PRO A 490 14.19 22.32 5.44
C PRO A 490 13.10 21.31 5.09
N ASP A 491 13.43 20.33 4.24
CA ASP A 491 12.53 19.21 3.94
C ASP A 491 12.10 18.48 5.21
N GLY A 492 10.80 18.17 5.33
CA GLY A 492 10.18 17.64 6.55
C GLY A 492 9.55 18.71 7.45
N GLU A 493 10.00 19.96 7.37
CA GLU A 493 9.45 21.09 8.14
C GLU A 493 8.65 22.08 7.30
N LYS A 494 8.59 21.90 5.99
CA LYS A 494 7.89 22.81 5.08
C LYS A 494 6.38 22.88 5.31
N PHE A 495 5.76 21.79 5.75
CA PHE A 495 4.33 21.70 6.04
C PHE A 495 4.13 21.64 7.55
N LYS A 496 3.46 22.65 8.14
CA LYS A 496 3.18 22.71 9.58
C LYS A 496 1.71 23.01 9.82
N LEU A 497 1.07 22.20 10.65
CA LEU A 497 -0.24 22.48 11.23
C LEU A 497 -0.05 23.35 12.48
N LYS A 498 -1.06 24.17 12.81
CA LYS A 498 -1.11 24.82 14.12
C LYS A 498 -1.50 23.81 15.19
N ASP A 499 -1.12 24.09 16.43
CA ASP A 499 -1.59 23.34 17.59
C ASP A 499 -3.10 23.61 17.82
N ASP A 500 -3.82 22.62 18.37
CA ASP A 500 -5.26 22.70 18.72
C ASP A 500 -6.22 23.08 17.58
N VAL A 501 -5.91 22.69 16.35
CA VAL A 501 -6.78 22.96 15.19
C VAL A 501 -8.06 22.12 15.27
N LYS A 502 -9.21 22.80 15.30
CA LYS A 502 -10.52 22.19 15.03
C LYS A 502 -10.79 22.17 13.54
N PHE A 503 -10.89 20.97 12.96
CA PHE A 503 -11.24 20.79 11.56
C PHE A 503 -12.75 20.66 11.38
N VAL A 504 -13.28 21.35 10.38
CA VAL A 504 -14.59 21.03 9.81
C VAL A 504 -14.35 20.27 8.51
N TRP A 505 -14.97 19.11 8.37
CA TRP A 505 -14.85 18.27 7.19
C TRP A 505 -16.07 18.37 6.28
N GLY A 506 -15.84 18.19 4.99
CA GLY A 506 -16.90 18.17 3.99
C GLY A 506 -17.88 17.02 4.18
N GLY A 507 -19.15 17.26 3.85
CA GLY A 507 -20.20 16.25 3.94
C GLY A 507 -20.69 15.93 5.35
N ASN A 508 -20.52 16.84 6.31
CA ASN A 508 -20.89 16.67 7.73
C ASN A 508 -20.21 15.48 8.40
N SER A 509 -19.00 15.14 7.98
CA SER A 509 -18.20 14.08 8.62
C SER A 509 -17.58 14.61 9.92
N PRO A 510 -17.73 13.93 11.08
CA PRO A 510 -17.03 14.31 12.30
C PRO A 510 -15.54 13.96 12.24
N GLU A 511 -15.16 13.02 11.38
CA GLU A 511 -13.80 12.53 11.21
C GLU A 511 -13.27 12.86 9.81
N VAL A 512 -11.95 12.75 9.64
CA VAL A 512 -11.29 12.94 8.34
C VAL A 512 -11.91 12.02 7.27
N PRO A 513 -12.36 12.55 6.13
CA PRO A 513 -13.00 11.74 5.10
C PRO A 513 -12.05 10.68 4.53
N ARG A 514 -12.35 9.40 4.74
CA ARG A 514 -11.59 8.30 4.12
C ARG A 514 -11.86 8.24 2.62
N SER A 515 -10.84 8.48 1.81
CA SER A 515 -10.91 8.48 0.33
C SER A 515 -9.87 7.51 -0.25
N LEU A 516 -10.24 6.23 -0.30
CA LEU A 516 -9.43 5.11 -0.79
C LEU A 516 -10.19 4.37 -1.89
N CYS A 517 -9.48 3.87 -2.90
CA CYS A 517 -10.09 3.04 -3.94
C CYS A 517 -10.48 1.65 -3.40
N LYS A 518 -9.57 1.06 -2.60
CA LYS A 518 -9.73 -0.21 -1.91
C LYS A 518 -9.15 -0.10 -0.52
N GLU A 519 -9.78 -0.80 0.42
CA GLU A 519 -9.25 -0.96 1.77
C GLU A 519 -7.94 -1.76 1.75
N PRO A 520 -7.03 -1.52 2.71
CA PRO A 520 -5.84 -2.34 2.90
C PRO A 520 -6.18 -3.83 2.98
N CYS A 521 -5.38 -4.68 2.34
CA CYS A 521 -5.63 -6.11 2.38
C CYS A 521 -5.51 -6.65 3.82
N PRO A 522 -6.47 -7.46 4.32
CA PRO A 522 -6.37 -8.01 5.67
C PRO A 522 -5.25 -9.06 5.78
N PRO A 523 -4.74 -9.32 7.00
CA PRO A 523 -3.83 -10.46 7.24
C PRO A 523 -4.40 -11.77 6.69
N GLY A 524 -3.53 -12.65 6.22
CA GLY A 524 -3.87 -13.88 5.49
C GLY A 524 -4.07 -13.69 3.98
N THR A 525 -4.07 -12.45 3.51
CA THR A 525 -4.14 -12.11 2.10
C THR A 525 -2.92 -11.30 1.66
N ARG A 526 -2.64 -11.34 0.36
CA ARG A 526 -1.63 -10.53 -0.31
C ARG A 526 -2.27 -9.63 -1.36
N LYS A 527 -1.64 -8.50 -1.57
CA LYS A 527 -1.99 -7.52 -2.58
C LYS A 527 -1.58 -7.98 -3.98
N ALA A 528 -2.48 -7.86 -4.94
CA ALA A 528 -2.21 -8.08 -6.35
C ALA A 528 -2.47 -6.81 -7.16
N ILE A 529 -1.42 -6.32 -7.79
CA ILE A 529 -1.46 -5.12 -8.62
C ILE A 529 -1.91 -5.51 -10.02
N ASN A 530 -3.04 -4.97 -10.46
CA ASN A 530 -3.54 -5.16 -11.82
C ASN A 530 -2.98 -4.07 -12.73
N LYS A 531 -2.18 -4.44 -13.74
CA LYS A 531 -1.59 -3.49 -14.71
C LYS A 531 -2.62 -2.64 -15.47
N ARG A 532 -3.89 -3.05 -15.51
CA ARG A 532 -5.00 -2.30 -16.15
C ARG A 532 -5.69 -1.30 -15.22
N LYS A 533 -5.43 -1.33 -13.91
CA LYS A 533 -6.01 -0.42 -12.90
C LYS A 533 -4.92 0.49 -12.31
N PRO A 534 -5.27 1.66 -11.73
CA PRO A 534 -4.31 2.47 -10.97
C PRO A 534 -3.71 1.70 -9.79
N LEU A 535 -2.49 2.04 -9.38
CA LEU A 535 -1.76 1.35 -8.29
C LEU A 535 -2.52 1.31 -6.96
N CYS A 536 -3.33 2.33 -6.68
CA CYS A 536 -4.15 2.42 -5.48
C CYS A 536 -5.36 1.48 -5.50
N CYS A 537 -5.70 0.93 -6.67
CA CYS A 537 -6.81 0.00 -6.88
C CYS A 537 -6.26 -1.40 -7.15
N PHE A 538 -6.03 -2.13 -6.06
CA PHE A 538 -5.49 -3.49 -6.07
C PHE A 538 -6.55 -4.49 -5.64
N ASP A 539 -6.31 -5.76 -5.95
CA ASP A 539 -7.17 -6.86 -5.54
C ASP A 539 -6.45 -7.66 -4.43
N CYS A 540 -7.18 -8.13 -3.42
CA CYS A 540 -6.63 -8.94 -2.33
C CYS A 540 -6.89 -10.42 -2.60
N PHE A 541 -5.83 -11.23 -2.60
CA PHE A 541 -5.92 -12.68 -2.79
C PHE A 541 -5.41 -13.40 -1.56
N GLU A 542 -6.04 -14.51 -1.19
CA GLU A 542 -5.53 -15.35 -0.12
C GLU A 542 -4.12 -15.84 -0.39
N CYS A 543 -3.34 -16.00 0.69
CA CYS A 543 -2.02 -16.60 0.59
C CYS A 543 -2.09 -18.05 0.05
N PRO A 544 -1.11 -18.47 -0.77
CA PRO A 544 -0.97 -19.87 -1.19
C PRO A 544 -0.82 -20.84 -0.01
N GLU A 545 -1.07 -22.13 -0.25
CA GLU A 545 -0.86 -23.17 0.76
C GLU A 545 0.57 -23.18 1.30
N GLY A 546 0.72 -23.45 2.60
CA GLY A 546 2.02 -23.41 3.28
C GLY A 546 2.56 -22.00 3.59
N THR A 547 1.86 -20.95 3.16
CA THR A 547 2.26 -19.55 3.41
C THR A 547 1.24 -18.76 4.20
N ILE A 548 1.70 -17.69 4.85
CA ILE A 548 0.91 -16.78 5.68
C ILE A 548 1.18 -15.32 5.34
N SER A 549 0.27 -14.44 5.75
CA SER A 549 0.51 -12.98 5.79
C SER A 549 0.09 -12.49 7.17
N ASN A 550 1.05 -12.05 7.97
CA ASN A 550 0.81 -11.62 9.35
C ASN A 550 0.47 -10.13 9.47
N GLN A 551 0.71 -9.33 8.42
CA GLN A 551 0.48 -7.89 8.39
C GLN A 551 -0.64 -7.54 7.40
N SER A 552 -1.26 -6.38 7.59
CA SER A 552 -2.18 -5.81 6.61
C SER A 552 -1.41 -5.17 5.44
N ASP A 553 -2.02 -5.18 4.26
CA ASP A 553 -1.49 -4.62 3.00
C ASP A 553 -0.16 -5.22 2.51
N SER A 554 0.17 -6.46 2.90
CA SER A 554 1.39 -7.13 2.45
C SER A 554 1.38 -7.47 0.96
N LEU A 555 2.51 -7.26 0.30
CA LEU A 555 2.71 -7.62 -1.12
C LEU A 555 2.97 -9.12 -1.32
N GLU A 556 3.60 -9.76 -0.33
CA GLU A 556 4.06 -11.14 -0.39
C GLU A 556 3.57 -11.96 0.80
N CYS A 557 3.55 -13.28 0.64
CA CYS A 557 3.23 -14.23 1.71
C CYS A 557 4.52 -14.92 2.17
N LEU A 558 4.63 -15.14 3.48
CA LEU A 558 5.76 -15.76 4.14
C LEU A 558 5.54 -17.27 4.27
N ILE A 559 6.57 -18.08 4.03
CA ILE A 559 6.50 -19.55 4.17
C ILE A 559 6.60 -19.92 5.66
N CYS A 560 5.74 -20.82 6.15
CA CYS A 560 5.84 -21.33 7.53
C CYS A 560 7.05 -22.26 7.68
N PRO A 561 7.73 -22.27 8.85
CA PRO A 561 8.78 -23.24 9.15
C PRO A 561 8.27 -24.70 9.10
N PRO A 562 9.14 -25.70 8.87
CA PRO A 562 8.74 -27.09 8.63
C PRO A 562 7.88 -27.74 9.74
N GLU A 563 8.08 -27.36 11.00
CA GLU A 563 7.32 -27.87 12.15
C GLU A 563 5.93 -27.24 12.28
N PHE A 564 5.65 -26.20 11.49
CA PHE A 564 4.44 -25.40 11.57
C PHE A 564 3.63 -25.47 10.27
N TRP A 565 2.35 -25.15 10.39
CA TRP A 565 1.39 -25.10 9.30
C TRP A 565 0.54 -23.83 9.40
N PRO A 566 0.16 -23.20 8.28
CA PRO A 566 -0.72 -22.03 8.32
C PRO A 566 -2.04 -22.29 9.06
N SER A 567 -2.50 -21.29 9.81
CA SER A 567 -3.84 -21.27 10.37
C SER A 567 -4.90 -21.33 9.26
N LYS A 568 -6.16 -21.62 9.63
CA LYS A 568 -7.28 -21.57 8.67
C LYS A 568 -7.45 -20.19 8.00
N LYS A 569 -7.09 -19.11 8.70
CA LYS A 569 -7.09 -17.74 8.17
C LYS A 569 -5.79 -17.36 7.46
N LYS A 570 -4.76 -18.22 7.48
CA LYS A 570 -3.41 -17.99 6.94
C LYS A 570 -2.72 -16.74 7.51
N ASP A 571 -3.07 -16.35 8.72
CA ASP A 571 -2.52 -15.18 9.43
C ASP A 571 -1.35 -15.53 10.36
N LYS A 572 -1.24 -16.80 10.77
CA LYS A 572 -0.22 -17.30 11.69
C LYS A 572 0.19 -18.73 11.39
N CYS A 573 1.40 -19.09 11.77
CA CYS A 573 1.90 -20.47 11.72
C CYS A 573 1.59 -21.18 13.04
N LEU A 574 0.92 -22.32 12.99
CA LEU A 574 0.55 -23.16 14.13
C LEU A 574 1.35 -24.47 14.10
N PRO A 575 1.75 -25.05 15.24
CA PRO A 575 2.51 -26.29 15.25
C PRO A 575 1.70 -27.45 14.63
N LYS A 576 2.35 -28.27 13.81
CA LYS A 576 1.71 -29.44 13.20
C LYS A 576 1.34 -30.49 14.26
N PRO A 577 0.17 -31.15 14.16
CA PRO A 577 -0.16 -32.26 15.03
C PRO A 577 0.78 -33.45 14.81
N THR A 578 1.13 -34.15 15.90
CA THR A 578 1.98 -35.35 15.86
C THR A 578 1.13 -36.63 15.83
N GLU A 579 1.48 -37.59 14.98
CA GLU A 579 0.80 -38.87 14.82
C GLU A 579 1.72 -40.04 15.21
N TYR A 580 1.23 -40.94 16.06
CA TYR A 580 1.89 -42.19 16.49
C TYR A 580 0.81 -43.21 16.92
N LEU A 581 1.17 -44.49 17.10
CA LEU A 581 0.22 -45.50 17.58
C LEU A 581 -0.04 -45.29 19.08
N SER A 582 -1.16 -44.64 19.40
CA SER A 582 -1.54 -44.31 20.78
C SER A 582 -2.46 -45.37 21.40
N TYR A 583 -2.40 -45.54 22.73
CA TYR A 583 -3.39 -46.32 23.48
C TYR A 583 -4.82 -45.80 23.32
N LYS A 584 -4.96 -44.52 22.97
CA LYS A 584 -6.27 -43.89 22.72
C LYS A 584 -6.82 -44.18 21.33
N ASP A 585 -5.99 -44.65 20.40
CA ASP A 585 -6.44 -45.01 19.06
C ASP A 585 -7.16 -46.36 19.10
N ILE A 586 -8.18 -46.53 18.24
CA ILE A 586 -8.95 -47.77 18.16
C ILE A 586 -8.03 -48.98 17.92
N MET A 587 -7.07 -48.88 17.00
CA MET A 587 -6.11 -49.96 16.73
C MET A 587 -5.19 -50.23 17.93
N GLY A 588 -4.67 -49.19 18.59
CA GLY A 588 -3.81 -49.35 19.76
C GLY A 588 -4.56 -49.99 20.94
N ALA A 589 -5.81 -49.59 21.16
CA ALA A 589 -6.69 -50.16 22.19
C ALA A 589 -6.97 -51.65 21.94
N LEU A 590 -7.32 -52.03 20.70
CA LEU A 590 -7.57 -53.44 20.34
C LEU A 590 -6.33 -54.31 20.52
N LEU A 591 -5.17 -53.86 20.03
CA LEU A 591 -3.91 -54.61 20.17
C LEU A 591 -3.50 -54.78 21.64
N THR A 592 -3.69 -53.74 22.46
CA THR A 592 -3.45 -53.80 23.91
C THR A 592 -4.36 -54.84 24.57
N ALA A 593 -5.66 -54.86 24.23
CA ALA A 593 -6.61 -55.81 24.77
C ALA A 593 -6.21 -57.26 24.46
N PHE A 594 -5.84 -57.56 23.20
CA PHE A 594 -5.36 -58.90 22.82
C PHE A 594 -4.07 -59.29 23.54
N GLY A 595 -3.13 -58.36 23.72
CA GLY A 595 -1.92 -58.58 24.52
C GLY A 595 -2.24 -58.95 25.97
N CYS A 596 -3.13 -58.19 26.64
CA CYS A 596 -3.56 -58.47 28.01
C CYS A 596 -4.29 -59.82 28.13
N VAL A 597 -5.14 -60.17 27.17
CA VAL A 597 -5.80 -61.49 27.12
C VAL A 597 -4.78 -62.61 26.99
N GLY A 598 -3.73 -62.44 26.17
CA GLY A 598 -2.65 -63.42 26.04
C GLY A 598 -1.86 -63.62 27.35
N ILE A 599 -1.55 -62.53 28.05
CA ILE A 599 -0.91 -62.59 29.38
C ILE A 599 -1.81 -63.33 30.38
N PHE A 600 -3.10 -63.00 30.42
CA PHE A 600 -4.06 -63.64 31.31
C PHE A 600 -4.20 -65.15 31.03
N LEU A 601 -4.37 -65.55 29.77
CA LEU A 601 -4.50 -66.95 29.39
C LEU A 601 -3.22 -67.75 29.69
N SER A 602 -2.03 -67.18 29.44
CA SER A 602 -0.76 -67.85 29.74
C SER A 602 -0.49 -67.97 31.26
N LEU A 603 -0.94 -66.99 32.06
CA LEU A 603 -0.95 -67.10 33.52
C LEU A 603 -1.91 -68.20 34.00
N LEU A 604 -3.13 -68.24 33.48
CA LEU A 604 -4.12 -69.28 33.81
C LEU A 604 -3.58 -70.68 33.50
N VAL A 605 -3.00 -70.89 32.31
CA VAL A 605 -2.35 -72.15 31.94
C VAL A 605 -1.18 -72.49 32.86
N SER A 606 -0.38 -71.48 33.26
CA SER A 606 0.71 -71.70 34.24
C SER A 606 0.18 -72.18 35.59
N ILE A 607 -0.91 -71.61 36.09
CA ILE A 607 -1.55 -72.01 37.36
C ILE A 607 -2.09 -73.43 37.27
N ILE A 608 -2.76 -73.80 36.16
CA ILE A 608 -3.25 -75.17 35.92
C ILE A 608 -2.09 -76.17 35.94
N PHE A 609 -0.97 -75.86 35.28
CA PHE A 609 0.19 -76.74 35.24
C PHE A 609 0.90 -76.84 36.61
N LEU A 610 0.91 -75.77 37.42
CA LEU A 610 1.47 -75.78 38.77
C LEU A 610 0.61 -76.59 39.76
N THR A 611 -0.71 -76.40 39.72
CA THR A 611 -1.66 -77.12 40.59
C THR A 611 -1.68 -78.62 40.30
N HIS A 612 -1.60 -79.01 39.03
CA HIS A 612 -1.56 -80.40 38.59
C HIS A 612 -0.14 -80.92 38.27
N LYS A 613 0.90 -80.34 38.87
CA LYS A 613 2.32 -80.68 38.60
C LYS A 613 2.65 -82.16 38.83
N GLU A 614 1.96 -82.81 39.76
CA GLU A 614 2.15 -84.22 40.09
C GLU A 614 1.49 -85.19 39.10
N THR A 615 0.68 -84.67 38.16
CA THR A 615 -0.04 -85.52 37.20
C THR A 615 0.91 -86.14 36.16
N PRO A 616 0.65 -87.41 35.74
CA PRO A 616 1.48 -88.11 34.76
C PRO A 616 1.69 -87.34 33.44
N ILE A 617 0.68 -86.60 32.96
CA ILE A 617 0.75 -85.80 31.72
C ILE A 617 1.76 -84.65 31.83
N VAL A 618 1.86 -83.97 32.98
CA VAL A 618 2.79 -82.85 33.19
C VAL A 618 4.21 -83.36 33.43
N LYS A 619 4.37 -84.49 34.14
CA LYS A 619 5.67 -85.13 34.37
C LYS A 619 6.28 -85.77 33.12
N ALA A 620 5.46 -86.46 32.31
CA ALA A 620 5.91 -87.07 31.05
C ALA A 620 6.38 -86.03 30.03
N ASN A 621 5.81 -84.82 30.09
CA ASN A 621 6.10 -83.72 29.16
C ASN A 621 7.09 -82.69 29.70
N ASN A 622 8.23 -83.18 30.21
CA ASN A 622 9.36 -82.39 30.67
C ASN A 622 8.92 -81.06 31.31
N SER A 623 8.38 -81.17 32.52
CA SER A 623 7.69 -80.08 33.20
C SER A 623 8.50 -78.77 33.24
N GLU A 624 9.82 -78.84 33.36
CA GLU A 624 10.70 -77.67 33.44
C GLU A 624 10.76 -76.86 32.12
N LEU A 625 10.93 -77.52 30.96
CA LEU A 625 10.89 -76.83 29.65
C LEU A 625 9.49 -76.27 29.34
N SER A 626 8.44 -76.94 29.79
CA SER A 626 7.06 -76.46 29.65
C SER A 626 6.81 -75.19 30.47
N PHE A 627 7.34 -75.10 31.70
CA PHE A 627 7.26 -73.87 32.51
C PHE A 627 8.11 -72.73 31.95
N LEU A 628 9.31 -73.02 31.44
CA LEU A 628 10.16 -72.03 30.76
C LEU A 628 9.49 -71.48 29.49
N LEU A 629 8.82 -72.34 28.70
CA LEU A 629 8.04 -71.92 27.53
C LEU A 629 6.83 -71.05 27.91
N LEU A 630 6.09 -71.39 28.98
CA LEU A 630 4.98 -70.55 29.46
C LEU A 630 5.48 -69.20 29.99
N PHE A 631 6.65 -69.18 30.64
CA PHE A 631 7.30 -67.95 31.06
C PHE A 631 7.72 -67.08 29.86
N SER A 632 8.35 -67.66 28.84
CA SER A 632 8.71 -66.91 27.63
C SER A 632 7.48 -66.39 26.89
N LEU A 633 6.40 -67.18 26.79
CA LEU A 633 5.15 -66.74 26.15
C LEU A 633 4.52 -65.53 26.87
N LYS A 634 4.57 -65.49 28.21
CA LYS A 634 4.15 -64.30 28.98
C LYS A 634 4.97 -63.08 28.60
N LEU A 635 6.29 -63.24 28.46
CA LEU A 635 7.17 -62.17 28.02
C LEU A 635 6.94 -61.77 26.55
N CYS A 636 6.60 -62.70 25.65
CA CYS A 636 6.24 -62.39 24.26
C CYS A 636 4.93 -61.59 24.16
N PHE A 637 3.91 -61.90 24.97
CA PHE A 637 2.71 -61.05 25.01
C PHE A 637 3.00 -59.68 25.63
N LEU A 638 3.83 -59.62 26.68
CA LEU A 638 4.22 -58.36 27.32
C LEU A 638 5.07 -57.48 26.40
N CYS A 639 5.97 -58.06 25.60
CA CYS A 639 6.85 -57.29 24.71
C CYS A 639 6.05 -56.53 23.66
N SER A 640 4.89 -57.04 23.24
CA SER A 640 4.00 -56.36 22.29
C SER A 640 3.51 -54.99 22.78
N LEU A 641 3.39 -54.79 24.11
CA LEU A 641 2.98 -53.53 24.71
C LEU A 641 4.07 -52.45 24.63
N THR A 642 5.35 -52.84 24.53
CA THR A 642 6.47 -51.89 24.41
C THR A 642 6.49 -51.12 23.08
N PHE A 643 5.68 -51.58 22.11
CA PHE A 643 5.52 -50.99 20.78
C PHE A 643 4.48 -49.85 20.76
N ILE A 644 3.60 -49.75 21.78
CA ILE A 644 2.47 -48.82 21.83
C ILE A 644 2.81 -47.64 22.74
N GLY A 645 2.56 -46.42 22.26
CA GLY A 645 2.82 -45.19 22.99
C GLY A 645 3.73 -44.23 22.21
N ARG A 646 4.07 -43.10 22.85
CA ARG A 646 4.92 -42.08 22.23
C ARG A 646 6.38 -42.60 22.16
N PRO A 647 7.01 -42.60 20.97
CA PRO A 647 8.41 -43.02 20.83
C PRO A 647 9.34 -42.20 21.73
N SER A 648 10.15 -42.89 22.51
CA SER A 648 11.23 -42.34 23.34
C SER A 648 12.51 -43.13 23.07
N ASP A 649 13.66 -42.59 23.46
CA ASP A 649 14.95 -43.29 23.28
C ASP A 649 14.89 -44.71 23.85
N TRP A 650 14.38 -44.85 25.07
CA TRP A 650 14.21 -46.15 25.73
C TRP A 650 13.19 -47.06 25.05
N SER A 651 12.04 -46.52 24.63
CA SER A 651 11.00 -47.32 23.96
C SER A 651 11.50 -47.87 22.62
N CYS A 652 12.21 -47.06 21.83
CA CYS A 652 12.77 -47.49 20.56
C CYS A 652 13.85 -48.58 20.72
N MET A 653 14.73 -48.44 21.73
CA MET A 653 15.76 -49.42 22.01
C MET A 653 15.20 -50.77 22.51
N LEU A 654 14.19 -50.74 23.39
CA LEU A 654 13.62 -51.94 24.01
C LEU A 654 12.73 -52.74 23.05
N ARG A 655 11.97 -52.07 22.19
CA ARG A 655 10.96 -52.68 21.31
C ARG A 655 11.48 -53.92 20.55
N HIS A 656 12.49 -53.73 19.70
CA HIS A 656 12.99 -54.81 18.83
C HIS A 656 13.93 -55.77 19.56
N THR A 657 14.65 -55.30 20.60
CA THR A 657 15.58 -56.13 21.37
C THR A 657 14.84 -57.08 22.32
N ALA A 658 13.83 -56.59 23.04
CA ALA A 658 12.96 -57.42 23.87
C ALA A 658 12.20 -58.45 23.04
N PHE A 659 11.67 -58.03 21.87
CA PHE A 659 11.07 -58.96 20.91
C PHE A 659 12.04 -60.08 20.51
N GLY A 660 13.24 -59.75 20.03
CA GLY A 660 14.22 -60.75 19.59
C GLY A 660 14.60 -61.75 20.69
N ILE A 661 14.94 -61.27 21.89
CA ILE A 661 15.38 -62.11 23.01
C ILE A 661 14.26 -63.04 23.49
N THR A 662 13.03 -62.52 23.65
CA THR A 662 11.90 -63.31 24.15
C THR A 662 11.46 -64.39 23.16
N PHE A 663 11.47 -64.08 21.87
CA PHE A 663 11.13 -65.04 20.81
C PHE A 663 12.18 -66.13 20.65
N VAL A 664 13.47 -65.81 20.71
CA VAL A 664 14.53 -66.84 20.72
C VAL A 664 14.38 -67.75 21.93
N LEU A 665 14.14 -67.20 23.13
CA LEU A 665 13.88 -68.01 24.32
C LEU A 665 12.70 -68.98 24.11
N CYS A 666 11.63 -68.48 23.50
CA CYS A 666 10.45 -69.29 23.19
C CYS A 666 10.75 -70.41 22.19
N ILE A 667 11.37 -70.08 21.05
CA ILE A 667 11.71 -71.05 20.00
C ILE A 667 12.73 -72.07 20.50
N SER A 668 13.75 -71.65 21.24
CA SER A 668 14.74 -72.55 21.84
C SER A 668 14.11 -73.54 22.81
N CYS A 669 13.08 -73.14 23.58
CA CYS A 669 12.32 -74.08 24.41
C CYS A 669 11.56 -75.10 23.56
N VAL A 670 10.91 -74.68 22.47
CA VAL A 670 10.19 -75.60 21.58
C VAL A 670 11.16 -76.54 20.84
N LEU A 671 12.30 -76.03 20.39
CA LEU A 671 13.39 -76.79 19.78
C LEU A 671 13.91 -77.86 20.75
N GLY A 672 14.17 -77.48 22.01
CA GLY A 672 14.53 -78.40 23.08
C GLY A 672 13.50 -79.52 23.25
N LYS A 673 12.20 -79.18 23.31
CA LYS A 673 11.11 -80.19 23.38
C LYS A 673 11.07 -81.10 22.15
N THR A 674 11.29 -80.55 20.96
CA THR A 674 11.29 -81.30 19.70
C THR A 674 12.44 -82.29 19.64
N ILE A 675 13.63 -81.90 20.07
CA ILE A 675 14.80 -82.77 20.16
C ILE A 675 14.57 -83.89 21.18
N VAL A 676 13.95 -83.60 22.34
CA VAL A 676 13.59 -84.63 23.33
C VAL A 676 12.65 -85.68 22.73
N VAL A 677 11.63 -85.25 21.99
CA VAL A 677 10.70 -86.17 21.30
C VAL A 677 11.44 -87.06 20.29
N LEU A 678 12.33 -86.49 19.48
CA LEU A 678 13.14 -87.24 18.51
C LEU A 678 14.11 -88.23 19.19
N MET A 679 14.72 -87.85 20.32
CA MET A 679 15.67 -88.69 21.05
C MET A 679 15.00 -89.81 21.84
N ALA A 680 13.80 -89.58 22.40
CA ALA A 680 13.01 -90.61 23.06
C ALA A 680 12.65 -91.76 22.10
N PHE A 681 12.37 -91.43 20.83
CA PHE A 681 12.15 -92.43 19.78
C PHE A 681 13.44 -93.13 19.32
N ARG A 682 14.56 -92.41 19.18
CA ARG A 682 15.83 -93.08 18.83
C ARG A 682 16.32 -94.03 19.92
N ALA A 683 16.00 -93.76 21.18
CA ALA A 683 16.37 -94.60 22.31
C ALA A 683 15.57 -95.91 22.41
N THR A 684 14.45 -96.07 21.68
CA THR A 684 13.70 -97.34 21.61
C THR A 684 14.23 -98.31 20.54
N LEU A 685 15.21 -97.90 19.71
CA LEU A 685 15.93 -98.78 18.77
C LEU A 685 17.06 -99.54 19.51
N PRO A 686 17.17 -100.88 19.34
CA PRO A 686 18.17 -101.67 20.06
C PRO A 686 19.60 -101.26 19.66
N GLY A 687 20.45 -100.93 20.65
CA GLY A 687 21.88 -100.65 20.47
C GLY A 687 22.33 -99.19 20.55
N SER A 688 21.47 -98.22 20.86
CA SER A 688 21.86 -96.79 20.94
C SER A 688 21.77 -96.21 22.37
N ASN A 689 22.86 -95.59 22.84
CA ASN A 689 22.99 -95.05 24.21
C ASN A 689 22.77 -93.52 24.27
N VAL A 690 21.94 -92.99 23.37
CA VAL A 690 21.87 -91.55 23.04
C VAL A 690 21.20 -90.71 24.14
N MET A 691 20.32 -91.32 24.95
CA MET A 691 19.57 -90.64 26.02
C MET A 691 20.49 -90.10 27.16
N LYS A 692 21.71 -90.65 27.32
CA LYS A 692 22.71 -90.14 28.29
C LYS A 692 23.35 -88.82 27.88
N TRP A 693 23.37 -88.50 26.57
CA TRP A 693 24.08 -87.33 26.03
C TRP A 693 23.24 -86.05 26.04
N PHE A 694 21.91 -86.14 26.21
CA PHE A 694 20.99 -85.00 26.14
C PHE A 694 19.98 -84.98 27.31
N GLY A 695 20.49 -85.04 28.53
CA GLY A 695 19.68 -84.95 29.76
C GLY A 695 19.09 -83.56 30.07
N PRO A 696 18.33 -83.40 31.16
CA PRO A 696 17.66 -82.14 31.53
C PRO A 696 18.60 -80.93 31.67
N VAL A 697 19.83 -81.16 32.17
CA VAL A 697 20.86 -80.11 32.28
C VAL A 697 21.32 -79.63 30.91
N GLN A 698 21.54 -80.55 29.97
CA GLN A 698 21.99 -80.23 28.61
C GLN A 698 20.91 -79.47 27.82
N GLN A 699 19.62 -79.78 28.06
CA GLN A 699 18.50 -79.06 27.46
C GLN A 699 18.44 -77.60 27.93
N LYS A 700 18.57 -77.36 29.24
CA LYS A 700 18.63 -76.00 29.81
C LYS A 700 19.84 -75.22 29.29
N LEU A 701 21.01 -75.87 29.24
CA LEU A 701 22.23 -75.26 28.73
C LEU A 701 22.11 -74.91 27.23
N SER A 702 21.43 -75.74 26.44
CA SER A 702 21.16 -75.47 25.02
C SER A 702 20.22 -74.28 24.84
N VAL A 703 19.14 -74.18 25.62
CA VAL A 703 18.23 -73.01 25.60
C VAL A 703 18.96 -71.74 26.01
N LEU A 704 19.78 -71.81 27.07
CA LEU A 704 20.59 -70.67 27.52
C LEU A 704 21.63 -70.25 26.47
N SER A 705 22.28 -71.21 25.80
CA SER A 705 23.28 -70.93 24.76
C SER A 705 22.67 -70.22 23.55
N PHE A 706 21.55 -70.72 23.01
CA PHE A 706 20.88 -70.09 21.87
C PHE A 706 20.35 -68.68 22.21
N THR A 707 19.83 -68.49 23.42
CA THR A 707 19.40 -67.16 23.87
C THR A 707 20.55 -66.20 24.10
N LEU A 708 21.69 -66.67 24.62
CA LEU A 708 22.90 -65.86 24.81
C LEU A 708 23.43 -65.30 23.48
N VAL A 709 23.41 -66.10 22.41
CA VAL A 709 23.78 -65.62 21.06
C VAL A 709 22.91 -64.43 20.65
N GLN A 710 21.59 -64.51 20.85
CA GLN A 710 20.67 -63.41 20.55
C GLN A 710 20.95 -62.16 21.40
N VAL A 711 21.26 -62.34 22.70
CA VAL A 711 21.62 -61.23 23.58
C VAL A 711 22.89 -60.52 23.09
N LEU A 712 23.90 -61.26 22.65
CA LEU A 712 25.14 -60.69 22.09
C LEU A 712 24.87 -59.89 20.80
N ILE A 713 24.03 -60.42 19.90
CA ILE A 713 23.60 -59.70 18.69
C ILE A 713 22.90 -58.38 19.06
N CYS A 714 21.99 -58.41 20.04
CA CYS A 714 21.31 -57.21 20.53
C CYS A 714 22.26 -56.19 21.17
N ILE A 715 23.22 -56.62 21.99
CA ILE A 715 24.22 -55.72 22.59
C ILE A 715 25.04 -55.05 21.49
N LEU A 716 25.54 -55.80 20.52
CA LEU A 716 26.31 -55.26 19.40
C LEU A 716 25.50 -54.24 18.59
N TRP A 717 24.21 -54.50 18.36
CA TRP A 717 23.34 -53.55 17.67
C TRP A 717 23.14 -52.26 18.47
N LEU A 718 22.89 -52.36 19.77
CA LEU A 718 22.70 -51.20 20.64
C LEU A 718 23.97 -50.36 20.82
N THR A 719 25.17 -50.98 20.80
CA THR A 719 26.44 -50.24 20.94
C THR A 719 26.93 -49.60 19.66
N THR A 720 26.55 -50.12 18.49
CA THR A 720 27.04 -49.61 17.20
C THR A 720 26.18 -48.46 16.68
N ASN A 721 24.88 -48.67 16.52
CA ASN A 721 23.92 -47.66 16.08
C ASN A 721 22.51 -48.06 16.57
N PRO A 722 22.12 -47.65 17.80
CA PRO A 722 20.85 -48.05 18.40
C PRO A 722 19.65 -47.40 17.69
N PRO A 723 18.44 -48.01 17.79
CA PRO A 723 17.21 -47.37 17.35
C PRO A 723 16.90 -46.10 18.14
N PHE A 724 16.44 -45.05 17.46
CA PHE A 724 16.18 -43.73 18.05
C PHE A 724 14.87 -43.12 17.52
N PRO A 725 14.21 -42.23 18.29
CA PRO A 725 12.99 -41.56 17.86
C PRO A 725 13.28 -40.56 16.74
N LYS A 726 12.52 -40.64 15.65
CA LYS A 726 12.64 -39.78 14.47
C LYS A 726 11.31 -39.09 14.18
N MET A 727 11.38 -37.78 13.93
CA MET A 727 10.25 -36.99 13.44
C MET A 727 10.27 -36.98 11.92
N ASN A 728 9.27 -37.59 11.29
CA ASN A 728 9.15 -37.63 9.86
C ASN A 728 8.15 -36.56 9.37
N ILE A 729 8.69 -35.56 8.68
CA ILE A 729 7.96 -34.37 8.21
C ILE A 729 7.69 -34.47 6.68
N MET A 730 8.21 -35.50 6.01
CA MET A 730 8.18 -35.59 4.54
C MET A 730 6.94 -36.32 3.99
N TYR A 731 6.39 -37.28 4.73
CA TYR A 731 5.26 -38.10 4.25
C TYR A 731 3.95 -37.31 4.10
N TYR A 732 3.66 -36.39 5.01
CA TYR A 732 2.45 -35.57 4.98
C TYR A 732 2.78 -34.11 5.26
N LYS A 733 2.17 -33.20 4.50
CA LYS A 733 2.43 -31.76 4.63
C LYS A 733 1.81 -31.16 5.90
N ASP A 734 0.72 -31.72 6.38
CA ASP A 734 -0.15 -31.19 7.43
C ASP A 734 0.09 -31.81 8.83
N ARG A 735 0.89 -32.87 8.95
CA ARG A 735 1.14 -33.58 10.22
C ARG A 735 2.55 -34.18 10.30
N ILE A 736 3.03 -34.41 11.52
CA ILE A 736 4.34 -34.99 11.79
C ILE A 736 4.16 -36.45 12.26
N ILE A 737 4.78 -37.41 11.58
CA ILE A 737 4.77 -38.80 12.03
C ILE A 737 5.93 -39.01 13.01
N LEU A 738 5.64 -39.51 14.20
CA LEU A 738 6.67 -39.94 15.15
C LEU A 738 6.89 -41.44 15.01
N GLU A 739 8.10 -41.83 14.62
CA GLU A 739 8.50 -43.22 14.40
C GLU A 739 9.84 -43.53 15.10
N CYS A 740 10.17 -44.81 15.26
CA CYS A 740 11.50 -45.23 15.69
C CYS A 740 12.31 -45.57 14.44
N ALA A 741 13.36 -44.80 14.17
CA ALA A 741 14.33 -45.17 13.14
C ALA A 741 15.18 -46.35 13.64
N LEU A 742 15.48 -47.30 12.76
CA LEU A 742 16.21 -48.52 13.11
C LEU A 742 17.69 -48.29 13.50
N GLY A 743 18.26 -47.13 13.18
CA GLY A 743 19.70 -46.88 13.30
C GLY A 743 20.48 -47.74 12.30
N SER A 744 20.91 -48.93 12.73
CA SER A 744 21.50 -49.95 11.84
C SER A 744 20.46 -50.93 11.28
N ALA A 745 20.22 -50.84 9.97
CA ALA A 745 19.40 -51.84 9.26
C ALA A 745 20.02 -53.25 9.33
N ALA A 746 21.36 -53.36 9.31
CA ALA A 746 22.05 -54.64 9.42
C ALA A 746 21.80 -55.31 10.79
N GLY A 747 21.77 -54.53 11.88
CA GLY A 747 21.45 -55.04 13.21
C GLY A 747 20.02 -55.58 13.32
N PHE A 748 19.05 -54.84 12.80
CA PHE A 748 17.65 -55.28 12.75
C PHE A 748 17.47 -56.59 11.98
N TRP A 749 18.05 -56.70 10.77
CA TRP A 749 17.97 -57.91 9.96
C TRP A 749 18.77 -59.08 10.55
N ALA A 750 19.86 -58.82 11.30
CA ALA A 750 20.58 -59.86 12.01
C ALA A 750 19.73 -60.49 13.13
N VAL A 751 19.02 -59.66 13.92
CA VAL A 751 18.09 -60.12 14.95
C VAL A 751 16.95 -60.96 14.35
N LEU A 752 16.26 -60.44 13.31
CA LEU A 752 15.19 -61.19 12.64
C LEU A 752 15.69 -62.44 11.93
N GLY A 753 16.86 -62.37 11.29
CA GLY A 753 17.49 -63.48 10.60
C GLY A 753 17.80 -64.64 11.53
N TYR A 754 18.37 -64.37 12.71
CA TYR A 754 18.66 -65.42 13.69
C TYR A 754 17.40 -66.10 14.23
N VAL A 755 16.36 -65.31 14.55
CA VAL A 755 15.03 -65.83 14.91
C VAL A 755 14.48 -66.74 13.80
N GLY A 756 14.58 -66.30 12.53
CA GLY A 756 14.14 -67.06 11.37
C GLY A 756 14.90 -68.37 11.17
N VAL A 757 16.23 -68.37 11.33
CA VAL A 757 17.07 -69.57 11.24
C VAL A 757 16.67 -70.59 12.31
N LEU A 758 16.53 -70.15 13.57
CA LEU A 758 16.09 -71.03 14.65
C LEU A 758 14.68 -71.57 14.43
N ALA A 759 13.75 -70.74 13.96
CA ALA A 759 12.39 -71.16 13.65
C ALA A 759 12.36 -72.22 12.53
N LEU A 760 13.15 -72.03 11.46
CA LEU A 760 13.24 -72.97 10.35
C LEU A 760 13.84 -74.31 10.80
N LEU A 761 14.93 -74.28 11.57
CA LEU A 761 15.52 -75.49 12.17
C LEU A 761 14.51 -76.22 13.05
N CYS A 762 13.76 -75.49 13.88
CA CYS A 762 12.72 -76.07 14.72
C CYS A 762 11.58 -76.66 13.89
N PHE A 763 11.16 -75.99 12.81
CA PHE A 763 10.12 -76.49 11.92
C PHE A 763 10.54 -77.77 11.19
N ILE A 764 11.77 -77.83 10.66
CA ILE A 764 12.31 -79.03 9.99
C ILE A 764 12.33 -80.21 10.96
N LEU A 765 12.86 -80.03 12.18
CA LEU A 765 12.92 -81.09 13.18
C LEU A 765 11.52 -81.52 13.65
N ALA A 766 10.59 -80.57 13.83
CA ALA A 766 9.22 -80.89 14.20
C ALA A 766 8.51 -81.67 13.10
N PHE A 767 8.70 -81.28 11.83
CA PHE A 767 8.14 -81.97 10.67
C PHE A 767 8.64 -83.43 10.57
N LEU A 768 9.93 -83.66 10.81
CA LEU A 768 10.50 -85.02 10.85
C LEU A 768 9.90 -85.87 11.98
N ALA A 769 9.55 -85.25 13.12
CA ALA A 769 8.91 -85.91 14.25
C ALA A 769 7.41 -86.25 14.01
N ARG A 770 6.77 -85.73 12.96
CA ARG A 770 5.32 -85.84 12.75
C ARG A 770 4.82 -87.26 12.50
N ASN A 771 5.65 -88.11 11.89
CA ASN A 771 5.26 -89.48 11.51
C ASN A 771 5.56 -90.53 12.60
N LEU A 772 5.99 -90.10 13.79
CA LEU A 772 6.29 -91.01 14.89
C LEU A 772 4.99 -91.57 15.52
N PRO A 773 4.85 -92.91 15.64
CA PRO A 773 3.68 -93.51 16.27
C PRO A 773 3.82 -93.39 17.79
N ASP A 774 3.12 -92.44 18.39
CA ASP A 774 3.00 -92.38 19.84
C ASP A 774 1.58 -92.02 20.28
N THR A 775 1.21 -92.46 21.48
CA THR A 775 -0.17 -92.45 22.00
C THR A 775 -0.72 -91.06 22.31
N PHE A 776 0.05 -89.99 22.09
CA PHE A 776 -0.42 -88.61 22.01
C PHE A 776 0.27 -87.85 20.87
N ASN A 777 -0.51 -87.21 19.99
CA ASN A 777 -0.11 -86.46 18.79
C ASN A 777 0.73 -85.16 19.07
N GLU A 778 1.60 -85.16 20.07
CA GLU A 778 2.35 -83.99 20.54
C GLU A 778 3.27 -83.39 19.45
N ALA A 779 4.00 -84.23 18.72
CA ALA A 779 4.86 -83.78 17.61
C ALA A 779 4.06 -83.07 16.50
N LYS A 780 2.83 -83.53 16.22
CA LYS A 780 1.94 -82.95 15.22
C LYS A 780 1.46 -81.56 15.63
N LEU A 781 1.14 -81.36 16.91
CA LEU A 781 0.74 -80.07 17.47
C LEU A 781 1.89 -79.06 17.49
N ILE A 782 3.11 -79.50 17.83
CA ILE A 782 4.32 -78.67 17.75
C ILE A 782 4.60 -78.27 16.29
N THR A 783 4.45 -79.19 15.34
CA THR A 783 4.62 -78.90 13.91
C THR A 783 3.60 -77.87 13.43
N PHE A 784 2.33 -78.00 13.82
CA PHE A 784 1.28 -77.04 13.44
C PHE A 784 1.52 -75.66 14.04
N SER A 785 1.97 -75.59 15.29
CA SER A 785 2.39 -74.35 15.94
C SER A 785 3.54 -73.65 15.19
N MET A 786 4.56 -74.42 14.78
CA MET A 786 5.70 -73.87 14.05
C MET A 786 5.36 -73.49 12.61
N LEU A 787 4.40 -74.17 11.99
CA LEU A 787 3.87 -73.78 10.68
C LEU A 787 3.17 -72.43 10.75
N ILE A 788 2.28 -72.22 11.74
CA ILE A 788 1.63 -70.92 11.96
C ILE A 788 2.66 -69.81 12.18
N PHE A 789 3.68 -70.09 13.01
CA PHE A 789 4.77 -69.15 13.26
C PHE A 789 5.46 -68.73 11.96
N CYS A 790 5.94 -69.69 11.17
CA CYS A 790 6.64 -69.41 9.91
C CYS A 790 5.74 -68.65 8.91
N SER A 791 4.47 -69.04 8.76
CA SER A 791 3.54 -68.36 7.85
C SER A 791 3.30 -66.89 8.22
N VAL A 792 3.12 -66.59 9.51
CA VAL A 792 2.90 -65.21 9.99
C VAL A 792 4.14 -64.34 9.73
N TRP A 793 5.34 -64.85 10.01
CA TRP A 793 6.57 -64.07 9.82
C TRP A 793 6.98 -63.91 8.35
N ILE A 794 6.62 -64.86 7.47
CA ILE A 794 6.76 -64.68 6.02
C ILE A 794 5.81 -63.59 5.51
N ALA A 795 4.55 -63.57 5.97
CA ALA A 795 3.57 -62.56 5.60
C ALA A 795 3.89 -61.16 6.17
N PHE A 796 4.59 -61.09 7.30
CA PHE A 796 5.01 -59.85 7.94
C PHE A 796 5.94 -59.00 7.04
N ILE A 797 6.91 -59.61 6.34
CA ILE A 797 7.92 -58.90 5.54
C ILE A 797 7.30 -57.95 4.50
N PRO A 798 6.42 -58.41 3.58
CA PRO A 798 5.79 -57.51 2.62
C PRO A 798 4.85 -56.48 3.25
N ALA A 799 4.19 -56.82 4.36
CA ALA A 799 3.29 -55.93 5.07
C ALA A 799 4.02 -54.79 5.81
N TYR A 800 5.21 -55.08 6.34
CA TYR A 800 6.11 -54.10 6.96
C TYR A 800 6.60 -53.06 5.97
N VAL A 801 7.04 -53.49 4.77
CA VAL A 801 7.58 -52.58 3.75
C VAL A 801 6.48 -51.71 3.11
N SER A 802 5.25 -52.21 3.02
CA SER A 802 4.14 -51.53 2.33
C SER A 802 3.36 -50.55 3.22
N SER A 803 3.46 -50.68 4.55
CA SER A 803 2.67 -49.88 5.49
C SER A 803 3.49 -48.70 6.01
N PRO A 804 3.00 -47.45 5.96
CA PRO A 804 3.69 -46.29 6.52
C PRO A 804 3.25 -45.95 7.95
N GLY A 805 4.19 -45.39 8.74
CA GLY A 805 3.93 -44.76 10.04
C GLY A 805 3.36 -45.71 11.11
N LYS A 806 2.25 -45.31 11.75
CA LYS A 806 1.65 -46.08 12.85
C LYS A 806 1.14 -47.46 12.44
N PHE A 807 0.85 -47.67 11.15
CA PHE A 807 0.39 -48.96 10.63
C PHE A 807 1.51 -50.00 10.56
N THR A 808 2.75 -49.58 10.27
CA THR A 808 3.94 -50.44 10.32
C THR A 808 4.09 -51.08 11.71
N VAL A 809 3.90 -50.26 12.75
CA VAL A 809 3.97 -50.69 14.15
C VAL A 809 2.84 -51.67 14.49
N ALA A 810 1.62 -51.39 14.04
CA ALA A 810 0.48 -52.26 14.28
C ALA A 810 0.66 -53.66 13.65
N VAL A 811 1.22 -53.73 12.44
CA VAL A 811 1.49 -54.99 11.73
C VAL A 811 2.54 -55.85 12.47
N GLU A 812 3.57 -55.23 13.04
CA GLU A 812 4.55 -55.93 13.89
C GLU A 812 3.91 -56.55 15.14
N ILE A 813 3.11 -55.77 15.86
CA ILE A 813 2.39 -56.23 17.05
C ILE A 813 1.46 -57.39 16.69
N PHE A 814 0.75 -57.29 15.57
CA PHE A 814 -0.12 -58.35 15.09
C PHE A 814 0.64 -59.66 14.85
N ALA A 815 1.82 -59.60 14.20
CA ALA A 815 2.65 -60.78 13.97
C ALA A 815 3.14 -61.42 15.30
N ILE A 816 3.54 -60.59 16.27
CA ILE A 816 3.96 -61.03 17.61
C ILE A 816 2.81 -61.74 18.34
N LEU A 817 1.63 -61.14 18.35
CA LEU A 817 0.46 -61.70 19.03
C LEU A 817 -0.01 -62.99 18.36
N ALA A 818 -0.17 -63.00 17.04
CA ALA A 818 -0.65 -64.17 16.29
C ALA A 818 0.26 -65.39 16.47
N SER A 819 1.58 -65.19 16.40
CA SER A 819 2.57 -66.26 16.61
C SER A 819 2.57 -66.78 18.06
N SER A 820 2.45 -65.89 19.05
CA SER A 820 2.38 -66.24 20.48
C SER A 820 1.08 -67.00 20.83
N PHE A 821 -0.06 -66.56 20.29
CA PHE A 821 -1.34 -67.27 20.42
C PHE A 821 -1.29 -68.63 19.73
N GLY A 822 -0.67 -68.74 18.55
CA GLY A 822 -0.46 -70.01 17.86
C GLY A 822 0.29 -71.03 18.73
N MET A 823 1.39 -70.59 19.37
CA MET A 823 2.16 -71.44 20.29
C MET A 823 1.39 -71.82 21.55
N LEU A 824 0.71 -70.87 22.19
CA LEU A 824 -0.06 -71.14 23.40
C LEU A 824 -1.20 -72.13 23.14
N THR A 825 -1.98 -71.91 22.07
CA THR A 825 -3.16 -72.71 21.74
C THR A 825 -2.77 -74.11 21.27
N CYS A 826 -1.81 -74.25 20.36
CA CYS A 826 -1.45 -75.55 19.80
C CYS A 826 -0.75 -76.46 20.82
N ILE A 827 0.16 -75.92 21.65
CA ILE A 827 1.00 -76.73 22.55
C ILE A 827 0.29 -77.03 23.88
N PHE A 828 -0.47 -76.07 24.43
CA PHE A 828 -1.00 -76.19 25.79
C PHE A 828 -2.51 -76.40 25.88
N ALA A 829 -3.32 -75.90 24.94
CA ALA A 829 -4.78 -76.03 25.05
C ALA A 829 -5.26 -77.50 25.03
N PRO A 830 -4.75 -78.39 24.16
CA PRO A 830 -5.12 -79.81 24.21
C PRO A 830 -4.76 -80.48 25.54
N LYS A 831 -3.65 -80.06 26.15
CA LYS A 831 -3.19 -80.60 27.44
C LYS A 831 -4.04 -80.11 28.61
N CYS A 832 -4.42 -78.83 28.61
CA CYS A 832 -5.35 -78.28 29.60
C CYS A 832 -6.72 -78.94 29.48
N TYR A 833 -7.20 -79.19 28.26
CA TYR A 833 -8.47 -79.87 28.01
C TYR A 833 -8.49 -81.27 28.64
N ILE A 834 -7.43 -82.06 28.47
CA ILE A 834 -7.35 -83.40 29.06
C ILE A 834 -7.25 -83.33 30.59
N ILE A 835 -6.44 -82.41 31.15
CA ILE A 835 -6.27 -82.27 32.60
C ILE A 835 -7.59 -81.90 33.30
N ILE A 836 -8.42 -81.04 32.69
CA ILE A 836 -9.64 -80.51 33.31
C ILE A 836 -10.87 -81.35 32.98
N PHE A 837 -11.07 -81.72 31.71
CA PHE A 837 -12.32 -82.30 31.22
C PHE A 837 -12.26 -83.82 30.98
N ARG A 838 -11.06 -84.41 30.91
CA ARG A 838 -10.87 -85.87 30.71
C ARG A 838 -9.82 -86.47 31.65
N PRO A 839 -9.99 -86.37 32.98
CA PRO A 839 -9.03 -86.88 33.95
C PRO A 839 -8.80 -88.40 33.86
N GLU A 840 -9.74 -89.15 33.29
CA GLU A 840 -9.65 -90.60 33.06
C GLU A 840 -8.48 -90.99 32.12
N GLN A 841 -8.09 -90.09 31.21
CA GLN A 841 -6.94 -90.26 30.31
C GLN A 841 -5.59 -89.87 30.95
N ASN A 842 -5.60 -89.38 32.20
CA ASN A 842 -4.43 -88.89 32.94
C ASN A 842 -3.85 -89.94 33.92
N THR A 843 -3.76 -91.21 33.51
CA THR A 843 -3.22 -92.32 34.33
C THR A 843 -1.97 -92.95 33.71
N LYS A 844 -1.01 -93.39 34.54
CA LYS A 844 0.25 -94.04 34.09
C LYS A 844 0.01 -95.26 33.18
N LYS A 845 -1.10 -96.00 33.38
CA LYS A 845 -1.46 -97.19 32.58
C LYS A 845 -1.87 -96.86 31.14
N MET A 846 -2.48 -95.71 30.88
CA MET A 846 -2.80 -95.29 29.50
C MET A 846 -1.61 -94.64 28.78
N LEU A 847 -0.65 -94.07 29.52
CA LEU A 847 0.55 -93.41 28.96
C LEU A 847 1.66 -94.37 28.48
N LEU A 848 1.71 -95.61 28.96
CA LEU A 848 2.77 -96.58 28.62
C LEU A 848 2.36 -97.63 27.56
N GLY A 849 1.11 -97.60 27.09
CA GLY A 849 0.57 -98.64 26.20
C GLY A 849 0.40 -100.00 26.90
N LYS A 850 -0.60 -100.79 26.50
CA LYS A 850 -0.77 -102.17 27.01
C LYS A 850 0.42 -103.02 26.56
N ILE A 851 1.27 -103.44 27.49
CA ILE A 851 2.24 -104.53 27.26
C ILE A 851 1.45 -105.82 27.02
N PRO A 852 1.69 -106.59 25.93
CA PRO A 852 1.06 -107.89 25.76
C PRO A 852 1.64 -108.85 26.79
N THR A 853 0.78 -109.54 27.53
CA THR A 853 1.14 -110.68 28.38
C THR A 853 1.82 -111.75 27.53
N ARG A 854 3.09 -112.04 27.83
CA ARG A 854 3.74 -113.32 27.45
C ARG A 854 3.00 -114.45 28.16
N THR A 855 2.32 -115.30 27.40
CA THR A 855 2.00 -116.67 27.83
C THR A 855 3.10 -117.60 27.32
N LEU A 856 3.56 -118.46 28.23
CA LEU A 856 4.58 -119.50 28.08
C LEU A 856 4.35 -120.40 26.85
#